data_AF-A0A836KFX8-F1
#
_entry.id   AF-A0A836KFX8-F1
#
_cell.length_a   1.000
_cell.length_b   1.000
_cell.length_c   1.000
_cell.angle_alpha   90.00
_cell.angle_beta   90.00
_cell.angle_gamma   90.00
#
_symmetry.space_group_name_H-M   'P 1'
#
loop_
_entity.id
_entity.type
_entity.pdbx_description
1 polymer ?
#
loop_
_entity_poly.entity_id
_entity_poly.type
_entity_poly.pdbx_seq_one_letter_code
_entity_poly.pdbx_strand_id
1 'polypeptide(L)'
;MLPKYTSLSELGTVAISHRGEIDEVKRRLDINHGYFDAWLYGFLENKKFNVDETVAKLQRRFAMEANELASYELTDFMRESLRRGIIGELGKDKAGRVAFLVNTKRDHPQAKHRDEQRRSFDMIVSYGTRLRKENMRCQMVMLINQEGASLFKNVDMTLQADIALRIAKYFPGCVDKMYICKMSRTLAAMAKPIFSRLPAIVSERIQIIDDNDIERGVLLDLFDAEVLPVAFGGTNNCDSEELWDAYADRVEKYYAGLKAAVNERGMTVKEYELDSLGVDPEAAHEMGAPGGLATATPQADMLVQSISSFSVQTPLREPSVHADAAGVTRPPPLSVSPLSAEHRAEADENLDPELKPLMTCLTSRSPLLSPEDGDADKGVTRAGAPMSWTDLVAPLPRSLGLFFLEELLRWRTVVENSESGERYKILDSFVSALKTTTELGIRGLDVSDQKWYVGVPYPLRALYRIFLATITVMNMIYFAAALVFSAVFCADIVITLFLGFFVKPSYVFPLSAVLLMVAVQGASLCTRASDCILAVYNRNVIPLFENLGSYWGTVAEVGLFFVVVVIQFIVFCVYAVSSNPLRGLEVSFATGWISALLVIAFTHVFFFTGIFASTTTRDTDNRLAALPFFLALNFGDASKEQLRELDARFTLRTSSYVICGIPLVISMLLGISFLISHIIGLYAATFAATLVAAFMVHYYSDALSNSLSGSLLRFTLWMLTLVWCYVTFALGLQNNSHRYGVSAMVALILNGSFVLLAMSCLRRPGRSRLLRMSYLVVMTYIVGCWIAVFPLLDWSIGLFCLAIMIHNALNIVFAPRNLTSINASFFLAVAVMLLGVSCVLLGWYGTTLMTTAPQSLSPGPPNTPSLSQVELYHRYPVCTLRLGQDGSFRVVDIAFLKELIGARTGEARTLDFENWFGTRGVIYNGVVEEVKADGVPWEVHEFLLPTAANTTVFVLNNRYAMSSIVGMVGWVDAVALSPLSIFMPYDWVDSMVYIMAFATRLIPFAARFLVDDLSEYAHMRRRQLKTDVVLTGGGVAGGFLSAAAVQAKTRAIVFGSPGLLHCARKFGVSLEGYHDYVLPIDAYHGALSDIGGHDSTVHQRLFCNGAALQCMQQQFFSTALLTACGDTEGRRHVPFA
;
A
#
# COMPACT_ATOMS: atom_id res chain seq x y z
N MET A 1 -59.14 -8.16 28.05
CA MET A 1 -57.82 -7.72 28.55
C MET A 1 -56.98 -7.34 27.35
N LEU A 2 -56.37 -6.15 27.36
CA LEU A 2 -55.34 -5.79 26.38
C LEU A 2 -54.07 -6.63 26.62
N PRO A 3 -53.27 -6.92 25.58
CA PRO A 3 -52.00 -7.60 25.76
C PRO A 3 -51.01 -6.74 26.55
N LYS A 4 -50.34 -7.32 27.56
CA LYS A 4 -49.26 -6.66 28.31
C LYS A 4 -48.01 -6.53 27.43
N TYR A 5 -47.48 -5.32 27.28
CA TYR A 5 -46.22 -5.06 26.58
C TYR A 5 -45.00 -5.26 27.50
N THR A 6 -43.80 -5.38 26.92
CA THR A 6 -42.56 -5.44 27.71
C THR A 6 -42.16 -4.03 28.14
N SER A 7 -42.25 -3.77 29.44
CA SER A 7 -41.82 -2.51 30.05
C SER A 7 -40.30 -2.39 30.15
N LEU A 8 -39.78 -1.15 30.23
CA LEU A 8 -38.34 -0.91 30.47
C LEU A 8 -37.84 -1.55 31.78
N SER A 9 -38.72 -1.64 32.79
CA SER A 9 -38.45 -2.38 34.03
C SER A 9 -38.21 -3.88 33.84
N GLU A 10 -38.80 -4.51 32.83
CA GLU A 10 -38.60 -5.92 32.48
C GLU A 10 -37.37 -6.14 31.58
N LEU A 11 -36.71 -5.06 31.14
CA LEU A 11 -35.42 -5.08 30.44
C LEU A 11 -34.23 -4.84 31.39
N GLY A 12 -34.48 -4.31 32.60
CA GLY A 12 -33.49 -4.12 33.66
C GLY A 12 -33.09 -2.67 33.90
N THR A 13 -32.25 -2.44 34.91
CA THR A 13 -31.91 -1.10 35.43
C THR A 13 -31.30 -0.16 34.39
N VAL A 14 -30.50 -0.69 33.45
CA VAL A 14 -29.89 0.08 32.36
C VAL A 14 -30.94 0.63 31.37
N ALA A 15 -32.00 -0.14 31.10
CA ALA A 15 -33.11 0.34 30.27
C ALA A 15 -33.97 1.39 30.98
N ILE A 16 -34.03 1.35 32.32
CA ILE A 16 -34.69 2.40 33.12
C ILE A 16 -33.88 3.71 33.08
N SER A 17 -32.54 3.66 33.18
CA SER A 17 -31.71 4.88 33.18
C SER A 17 -31.74 5.65 31.86
N HIS A 18 -32.04 4.98 30.73
CA HIS A 18 -32.14 5.59 29.40
C HIS A 18 -33.58 5.90 28.96
N ARG A 19 -34.51 6.06 29.93
CA ARG A 19 -35.92 6.39 29.64
C ARG A 19 -36.08 7.72 28.89
N GLY A 20 -35.29 8.74 29.23
CA GLY A 20 -35.41 10.07 28.62
C GLY A 20 -35.11 10.06 27.11
N GLU A 21 -34.11 9.28 26.70
CA GLU A 21 -33.73 9.07 25.31
C GLU A 21 -34.79 8.29 24.54
N ILE A 22 -35.45 7.32 25.19
CA ILE A 22 -36.56 6.55 24.62
C ILE A 22 -37.80 7.44 24.43
N ASP A 23 -38.13 8.28 25.42
CA ASP A 23 -39.25 9.22 25.36
C ASP A 23 -39.01 10.32 24.30
N GLU A 24 -37.78 10.81 24.14
CA GLU A 24 -37.40 11.74 23.06
C GLU A 24 -37.45 11.08 21.66
N VAL A 25 -37.02 9.82 21.52
CA VAL A 25 -37.18 9.06 20.25
C VAL A 25 -38.65 8.86 19.92
N LYS A 26 -39.49 8.49 20.90
CA LYS A 26 -40.95 8.37 20.73
C LYS A 26 -41.58 9.69 20.27
N ARG A 27 -41.25 10.80 20.94
CA ARG A 27 -41.73 12.15 20.60
C ARG A 27 -41.33 12.60 19.18
N ARG A 28 -40.20 12.13 18.65
CA ARG A 28 -39.74 12.43 17.28
C ARG A 28 -40.31 11.50 16.20
N LEU A 29 -41.00 10.44 16.59
CA LEU A 29 -41.62 9.45 15.69
C LEU A 29 -43.14 9.33 15.90
N ASP A 30 -43.73 10.23 16.70
CA ASP A 30 -45.16 10.27 17.07
C ASP A 30 -45.70 8.97 17.70
N ILE A 31 -44.87 8.31 18.51
CA ILE A 31 -45.21 7.04 19.18
C ILE A 31 -45.73 7.33 20.59
N ASN A 32 -47.04 7.44 20.75
CA ASN A 32 -47.68 7.88 21.99
C ASN A 32 -48.01 6.73 22.98
N HIS A 33 -47.37 5.56 22.86
CA HIS A 33 -47.63 4.38 23.69
C HIS A 33 -46.39 3.51 23.98
N GLY A 34 -46.43 2.71 25.06
CA GLY A 34 -45.31 1.86 25.50
C GLY A 34 -45.05 0.57 24.68
N TYR A 35 -45.94 0.16 23.76
CA TYR A 35 -45.82 -1.11 23.02
C TYR A 35 -44.52 -1.30 22.22
N PHE A 36 -43.80 -0.22 21.92
CA PHE A 36 -42.52 -0.27 21.21
C PHE A 36 -41.30 0.07 22.07
N ASP A 37 -41.44 0.28 23.38
CA ASP A 37 -40.33 0.67 24.28
C ASP A 37 -39.12 -0.29 24.16
N ALA A 38 -39.36 -1.61 24.14
CA ALA A 38 -38.31 -2.62 23.98
C ALA A 38 -37.67 -2.63 22.57
N TRP A 39 -38.45 -2.33 21.53
CA TRP A 39 -37.95 -2.23 20.15
C TRP A 39 -37.05 -1.01 19.98
N LEU A 40 -37.47 0.15 20.52
CA LEU A 40 -36.71 1.40 20.49
C LEU A 40 -35.45 1.31 21.34
N TYR A 41 -35.50 0.68 22.52
CA TYR A 41 -34.31 0.39 23.33
C TYR A 41 -33.26 -0.40 22.55
N GLY A 42 -33.66 -1.43 21.78
CA GLY A 42 -32.73 -2.22 20.96
C GLY A 42 -31.95 -1.39 19.92
N PHE A 43 -32.61 -0.41 19.28
CA PHE A 43 -31.93 0.52 18.37
C PHE A 43 -31.03 1.50 19.12
N LEU A 44 -31.49 2.05 20.25
CA LEU A 44 -30.71 2.98 21.09
C LEU A 44 -29.44 2.33 21.65
N GLU A 45 -29.52 1.12 22.20
CA GLU A 45 -28.36 0.37 22.71
C GLU A 45 -27.33 0.16 21.58
N ASN A 46 -27.77 -0.26 20.40
CA ASN A 46 -26.90 -0.43 19.24
C ASN A 46 -26.24 0.89 18.79
N LYS A 47 -26.92 2.03 19.03
CA LYS A 47 -26.44 3.39 18.76
C LYS A 47 -25.81 4.09 19.96
N LYS A 48 -25.44 3.35 21.02
CA LYS A 48 -24.79 3.89 22.22
C LYS A 48 -25.58 5.08 22.79
N PHE A 49 -26.91 4.94 22.76
CA PHE A 49 -27.93 5.90 23.19
C PHE A 49 -27.95 7.25 22.43
N ASN A 50 -27.35 7.32 21.24
CA ASN A 50 -27.47 8.47 20.34
C ASN A 50 -28.88 8.54 19.71
N VAL A 51 -29.68 9.51 20.13
CA VAL A 51 -31.04 9.78 19.65
C VAL A 51 -31.09 10.13 18.15
N ASP A 52 -30.23 11.03 17.67
CA ASP A 52 -30.27 11.51 16.28
C ASP A 52 -29.92 10.39 15.28
N GLU A 53 -28.88 9.60 15.58
CA GLU A 53 -28.54 8.41 14.79
C GLU A 53 -29.67 7.36 14.84
N THR A 54 -30.37 7.23 15.97
CA THR A 54 -31.45 6.26 16.15
C THR A 54 -32.69 6.65 15.35
N VAL A 55 -33.14 7.90 15.40
CA VAL A 55 -34.25 8.41 14.59
C VAL A 55 -33.94 8.28 13.10
N ALA A 56 -32.74 8.67 12.66
CA ALA A 56 -32.30 8.48 11.28
C ALA A 56 -32.20 6.99 10.86
N LYS A 57 -31.96 6.08 11.81
CA LYS A 57 -31.94 4.63 11.58
C LYS A 57 -33.36 4.05 11.44
N LEU A 58 -34.28 4.49 12.27
CA LEU A 58 -35.69 4.08 12.26
C LEU A 58 -36.44 4.64 11.03
N GLN A 59 -36.17 5.88 10.63
CA GLN A 59 -36.68 6.42 9.35
C GLN A 59 -36.21 5.61 8.14
N ARG A 60 -34.93 5.20 8.11
CA ARG A 60 -34.39 4.30 7.06
C ARG A 60 -34.98 2.88 7.13
N ARG A 61 -35.47 2.45 8.30
CA ARG A 61 -36.19 1.18 8.48
C ARG A 61 -37.60 1.28 7.88
N PHE A 62 -38.40 2.27 8.26
CA PHE A 62 -39.73 2.49 7.70
C PHE A 62 -39.70 2.66 6.17
N ALA A 63 -38.71 3.41 5.65
CA ALA A 63 -38.52 3.56 4.21
C ALA A 63 -38.20 2.24 3.49
N MET A 64 -37.48 1.30 4.13
CA MET A 64 -37.25 -0.04 3.58
C MET A 64 -38.51 -0.90 3.63
N GLU A 65 -39.26 -0.83 4.73
CA GLU A 65 -40.51 -1.59 4.87
C GLU A 65 -41.56 -1.19 3.84
N ALA A 66 -41.73 0.11 3.58
CA ALA A 66 -42.66 0.62 2.58
C ALA A 66 -42.19 0.38 1.13
N ASN A 67 -40.93 0.73 0.79
CA ASN A 67 -40.48 0.71 -0.61
C ASN A 67 -39.90 -0.64 -1.05
N GLU A 68 -39.23 -1.37 -0.16
CA GLU A 68 -38.67 -2.70 -0.46
C GLU A 68 -39.62 -3.82 0.00
N LEU A 69 -39.87 -3.96 1.31
CA LEU A 69 -40.49 -5.18 1.86
C LEU A 69 -41.93 -5.39 1.35
N ALA A 70 -42.74 -4.32 1.31
CA ALA A 70 -44.10 -4.38 0.78
C ALA A 70 -44.19 -4.51 -0.76
N SER A 71 -43.10 -4.27 -1.50
CA SER A 71 -43.07 -4.46 -2.96
C SER A 71 -42.61 -5.86 -3.39
N TYR A 72 -42.09 -6.69 -2.47
CA TYR A 72 -41.64 -8.05 -2.79
C TYR A 72 -42.77 -8.96 -3.30
N GLU A 73 -42.38 -9.91 -4.15
CA GLU A 73 -43.25 -10.93 -4.72
C GLU A 73 -42.66 -12.31 -4.40
N LEU A 74 -43.51 -13.21 -3.92
CA LEU A 74 -43.15 -14.61 -3.68
C LEU A 74 -43.05 -15.34 -5.03
N THR A 75 -41.83 -15.64 -5.45
CA THR A 75 -41.55 -16.55 -6.56
C THR A 75 -41.63 -18.00 -6.09
N ASP A 76 -41.78 -18.95 -7.01
CA ASP A 76 -41.88 -20.37 -6.65
C ASP A 76 -40.57 -20.89 -6.02
N PHE A 77 -39.42 -20.35 -6.43
CA PHE A 77 -38.14 -20.60 -5.76
C PHE A 77 -38.15 -20.11 -4.30
N MET A 78 -38.75 -18.94 -4.02
CA MET A 78 -38.89 -18.45 -2.64
C MET A 78 -39.84 -19.32 -1.81
N ARG A 79 -40.97 -19.77 -2.38
CA ARG A 79 -41.92 -20.71 -1.74
C ARG A 79 -41.27 -22.05 -1.40
N GLU A 80 -40.49 -22.60 -2.33
CA GLU A 80 -39.74 -23.84 -2.14
C GLU A 80 -38.64 -23.67 -1.07
N SER A 81 -37.88 -22.57 -1.15
CA SER A 81 -36.78 -22.26 -0.23
C SER A 81 -37.25 -22.07 1.23
N LEU A 82 -38.47 -21.54 1.45
CA LEU A 82 -39.08 -21.47 2.78
C LEU A 82 -39.42 -22.85 3.35
N ARG A 83 -39.99 -23.74 2.52
CA ARG A 83 -40.45 -25.08 2.94
C ARG A 83 -39.32 -26.09 3.17
N ARG A 84 -38.14 -25.86 2.58
CA ARG A 84 -36.91 -26.65 2.82
C ARG A 84 -36.35 -26.62 4.25
N GLY A 85 -37.01 -26.00 5.24
CA GLY A 85 -36.58 -26.05 6.64
C GLY A 85 -35.19 -25.47 6.91
N ILE A 86 -34.78 -24.47 6.11
CA ILE A 86 -33.46 -23.80 6.22
C ILE A 86 -33.44 -22.86 7.43
N ILE A 87 -34.54 -22.16 7.71
CA ILE A 87 -34.74 -21.35 8.92
C ILE A 87 -36.13 -21.66 9.48
N GLY A 88 -36.25 -21.83 10.80
CA GLY A 88 -37.51 -22.08 11.49
C GLY A 88 -37.58 -21.50 12.91
N GLU A 89 -38.78 -21.31 13.42
CA GLU A 89 -39.07 -20.75 14.75
C GLU A 89 -39.11 -21.85 15.82
N LEU A 90 -38.27 -21.76 16.87
CA LEU A 90 -38.15 -22.77 17.93
C LEU A 90 -39.03 -22.52 19.15
N GLY A 91 -39.16 -21.27 19.57
CA GLY A 91 -39.74 -20.90 20.87
C GLY A 91 -39.10 -19.62 21.42
N LYS A 92 -38.88 -19.55 22.74
CA LYS A 92 -38.20 -18.42 23.40
C LYS A 92 -36.94 -18.87 24.13
N ASP A 93 -35.98 -17.97 24.25
CA ASP A 93 -34.89 -18.14 25.21
C ASP A 93 -35.28 -17.63 26.61
N LYS A 94 -34.42 -17.87 27.61
CA LYS A 94 -34.65 -17.45 29.00
C LYS A 94 -34.64 -15.94 29.20
N ALA A 95 -34.19 -15.16 28.20
CA ALA A 95 -34.31 -13.72 28.14
C ALA A 95 -35.59 -13.23 27.45
N GLY A 96 -36.50 -14.14 27.06
CA GLY A 96 -37.77 -13.84 26.41
C GLY A 96 -37.66 -13.38 24.96
N ARG A 97 -36.49 -13.52 24.32
CA ARG A 97 -36.27 -13.26 22.88
C ARG A 97 -36.71 -14.49 22.09
N VAL A 98 -37.23 -14.31 20.87
CA VAL A 98 -37.69 -15.47 20.07
C VAL A 98 -36.50 -16.17 19.42
N ALA A 99 -36.42 -17.49 19.59
CA ALA A 99 -35.34 -18.34 19.10
C ALA A 99 -35.66 -18.88 17.71
N PHE A 100 -34.71 -18.72 16.77
CA PHE A 100 -34.81 -19.24 15.40
C PHE A 100 -33.65 -20.22 15.13
N LEU A 101 -33.95 -21.41 14.62
CA LEU A 101 -32.96 -22.37 14.15
C LEU A 101 -32.61 -22.07 12.69
N VAL A 102 -31.32 -22.04 12.35
CA VAL A 102 -30.81 -21.99 10.96
C VAL A 102 -30.05 -23.27 10.69
N ASN A 103 -30.52 -24.10 9.75
CA ASN A 103 -29.89 -25.38 9.42
C ASN A 103 -29.07 -25.28 8.13
N THR A 104 -27.81 -24.85 8.27
CA THR A 104 -26.93 -24.51 7.12
C THR A 104 -26.67 -25.70 6.20
N LYS A 105 -26.81 -26.95 6.69
CA LYS A 105 -26.73 -28.17 5.88
C LYS A 105 -27.77 -28.21 4.76
N ARG A 106 -28.96 -27.60 4.98
CA ARG A 106 -30.06 -27.49 4.00
C ARG A 106 -29.96 -26.29 3.07
N ASP A 107 -29.18 -25.25 3.44
CA ASP A 107 -28.95 -24.11 2.54
C ASP A 107 -28.01 -24.51 1.41
N HIS A 108 -28.45 -24.31 0.18
CA HIS A 108 -27.67 -24.58 -1.04
C HIS A 108 -27.73 -23.34 -1.92
N PRO A 109 -27.03 -22.25 -1.53
CA PRO A 109 -27.16 -20.96 -2.18
C PRO A 109 -26.62 -21.00 -3.61
N GLN A 110 -27.35 -20.38 -4.54
CA GLN A 110 -27.02 -20.38 -5.96
C GLN A 110 -26.87 -18.96 -6.46
N ALA A 111 -25.77 -18.67 -7.16
CA ALA A 111 -25.44 -17.31 -7.59
C ALA A 111 -26.55 -16.60 -8.41
N LYS A 112 -27.35 -17.36 -9.16
CA LYS A 112 -28.52 -16.88 -9.93
C LYS A 112 -29.74 -16.48 -9.09
N HIS A 113 -29.84 -16.93 -7.84
CA HIS A 113 -31.00 -16.74 -6.96
C HIS A 113 -30.69 -15.85 -5.74
N ARG A 114 -29.51 -15.20 -5.68
CA ARG A 114 -29.06 -14.40 -4.52
C ARG A 114 -30.03 -13.29 -4.12
N ASP A 115 -30.61 -12.58 -5.09
CA ASP A 115 -31.61 -11.53 -4.81
C ASP A 115 -32.88 -12.09 -4.19
N GLU A 116 -33.34 -13.27 -4.63
CA GLU A 116 -34.50 -13.96 -4.06
C GLU A 116 -34.18 -14.48 -2.64
N GLN A 117 -33.00 -15.08 -2.44
CA GLN A 117 -32.56 -15.52 -1.11
C GLN A 117 -32.41 -14.34 -0.14
N ARG A 118 -31.94 -13.16 -0.59
CA ARG A 118 -31.90 -11.95 0.23
C ARG A 118 -33.31 -11.48 0.61
N ARG A 119 -34.26 -11.44 -0.34
CA ARG A 119 -35.67 -11.09 -0.08
C ARG A 119 -36.30 -12.06 0.93
N SER A 120 -36.10 -13.38 0.75
CA SER A 120 -36.55 -14.39 1.71
C SER A 120 -35.95 -14.19 3.10
N PHE A 121 -34.66 -13.83 3.20
CA PHE A 121 -34.02 -13.50 4.47
C PHE A 121 -34.65 -12.27 5.14
N ASP A 122 -34.82 -11.16 4.41
CA ASP A 122 -35.47 -9.95 4.93
C ASP A 122 -36.91 -10.24 5.41
N MET A 123 -37.64 -11.09 4.67
CA MET A 123 -38.97 -11.57 5.05
C MET A 123 -38.93 -12.39 6.35
N ILE A 124 -38.02 -13.37 6.47
CA ILE A 124 -37.85 -14.22 7.65
C ILE A 124 -37.50 -13.39 8.89
N VAL A 125 -36.53 -12.47 8.79
CA VAL A 125 -36.13 -11.64 9.94
C VAL A 125 -37.23 -10.68 10.34
N SER A 126 -37.92 -10.03 9.39
CA SER A 126 -39.04 -9.14 9.73
C SER A 126 -40.23 -9.91 10.33
N TYR A 127 -40.52 -11.16 9.89
CA TYR A 127 -41.45 -12.05 10.59
C TYR A 127 -40.96 -12.41 12.01
N GLY A 128 -39.66 -12.63 12.20
CA GLY A 128 -39.06 -12.90 13.51
C GLY A 128 -39.20 -11.73 14.48
N THR A 129 -38.90 -10.52 14.02
CA THR A 129 -38.81 -9.29 14.82
C THR A 129 -40.11 -8.49 14.93
N ARG A 130 -41.22 -8.92 14.31
CA ARG A 130 -42.53 -8.27 14.46
C ARG A 130 -43.07 -8.40 15.88
N LEU A 131 -43.75 -7.36 16.36
CA LEU A 131 -44.57 -7.41 17.56
C LEU A 131 -45.69 -8.43 17.34
N ARG A 132 -45.84 -9.37 18.28
CA ARG A 132 -46.91 -10.37 18.33
C ARG A 132 -47.07 -10.90 19.75
N LYS A 133 -48.13 -11.68 20.03
CA LYS A 133 -48.41 -12.21 21.39
C LYS A 133 -47.22 -13.01 21.95
N GLU A 134 -46.46 -13.64 21.06
CA GLU A 134 -45.28 -14.44 21.35
C GLU A 134 -44.00 -13.56 21.45
N ASN A 135 -43.93 -12.42 20.76
CA ASN A 135 -42.77 -11.52 20.75
C ASN A 135 -43.16 -10.08 21.14
N MET A 136 -43.24 -9.82 22.44
CA MET A 136 -43.46 -8.47 23.00
C MET A 136 -42.15 -7.64 23.12
N ARG A 137 -41.01 -8.17 22.64
CA ARG A 137 -39.71 -7.48 22.64
C ARG A 137 -39.28 -7.00 21.24
N CYS A 138 -39.93 -7.47 20.18
CA CYS A 138 -39.51 -7.29 18.79
C CYS A 138 -38.07 -7.79 18.49
N GLN A 139 -37.55 -8.68 19.33
CA GLN A 139 -36.18 -9.20 19.26
C GLN A 139 -36.15 -10.70 18.93
N MET A 140 -35.10 -11.15 18.27
CA MET A 140 -34.82 -12.54 17.96
C MET A 140 -33.37 -12.91 18.20
N VAL A 141 -33.13 -14.19 18.46
CA VAL A 141 -31.80 -14.82 18.46
C VAL A 141 -31.78 -15.96 17.43
N MET A 142 -30.63 -16.16 16.79
CA MET A 142 -30.43 -17.21 15.78
C MET A 142 -29.47 -18.27 16.32
N LEU A 143 -29.91 -19.52 16.34
CA LEU A 143 -29.11 -20.71 16.63
C LEU A 143 -28.73 -21.34 15.28
N ILE A 144 -27.46 -21.25 14.88
CA ILE A 144 -26.98 -21.58 13.54
C ILE A 144 -26.26 -22.92 13.59
N ASN A 145 -26.90 -23.97 13.09
CA ASN A 145 -26.32 -25.30 12.97
C ASN A 145 -25.38 -25.38 11.75
N GLN A 146 -24.11 -25.71 11.97
CA GLN A 146 -23.11 -25.99 10.94
C GLN A 146 -22.82 -27.50 10.75
N GLU A 147 -23.55 -28.37 11.46
CA GLU A 147 -23.38 -29.83 11.42
C GLU A 147 -23.57 -30.40 10.01
N GLY A 148 -22.47 -30.86 9.41
CA GLY A 148 -22.46 -31.39 8.04
C GLY A 148 -22.56 -30.33 6.92
N ALA A 149 -22.45 -29.04 7.24
CA ALA A 149 -22.33 -27.99 6.24
C ALA A 149 -20.94 -28.02 5.56
N SER A 150 -20.90 -27.78 4.25
CA SER A 150 -19.69 -27.79 3.43
C SER A 150 -19.45 -26.43 2.79
N LEU A 151 -18.22 -25.91 2.93
CA LEU A 151 -17.75 -24.66 2.30
C LEU A 151 -18.07 -24.57 0.80
N PHE A 152 -18.05 -25.71 0.08
CA PHE A 152 -18.26 -25.76 -1.37
C PHE A 152 -19.73 -25.89 -1.81
N LYS A 153 -20.67 -26.07 -0.88
CA LYS A 153 -22.10 -26.32 -1.17
C LYS A 153 -23.08 -25.45 -0.38
N ASN A 154 -22.68 -24.97 0.79
CA ASN A 154 -23.57 -24.33 1.76
C ASN A 154 -23.16 -22.88 2.10
N VAL A 155 -22.04 -22.38 1.55
CA VAL A 155 -21.49 -21.05 1.91
C VAL A 155 -21.30 -20.19 0.66
N ASP A 156 -22.20 -19.23 0.44
CA ASP A 156 -22.01 -18.17 -0.54
C ASP A 156 -21.47 -16.89 0.14
N MET A 157 -20.19 -16.62 -0.12
CA MET A 157 -19.46 -15.49 0.46
C MET A 157 -20.01 -14.10 0.12
N THR A 158 -20.75 -13.96 -0.99
CA THR A 158 -21.40 -12.67 -1.31
C THR A 158 -22.71 -12.55 -0.55
N LEU A 159 -23.53 -13.60 -0.57
CA LEU A 159 -24.83 -13.61 0.12
C LEU A 159 -24.69 -13.40 1.63
N GLN A 160 -23.69 -14.01 2.27
CA GLN A 160 -23.44 -13.84 3.71
C GLN A 160 -22.98 -12.41 4.07
N ALA A 161 -22.18 -11.76 3.21
CA ALA A 161 -21.80 -10.37 3.38
C ALA A 161 -23.01 -9.41 3.19
N ASP A 162 -23.83 -9.67 2.16
CA ASP A 162 -25.06 -8.91 1.92
C ASP A 162 -26.05 -9.05 3.08
N ILE A 163 -26.24 -10.27 3.61
CA ILE A 163 -27.09 -10.56 4.78
C ILE A 163 -26.60 -9.78 6.01
N ALA A 164 -25.31 -9.83 6.33
CA ALA A 164 -24.74 -9.06 7.44
C ALA A 164 -24.93 -7.55 7.23
N LEU A 165 -24.82 -7.05 6.00
CA LEU A 165 -25.14 -5.66 5.67
C LEU A 165 -26.64 -5.33 5.81
N ARG A 166 -27.56 -6.24 5.47
CA ARG A 166 -29.01 -6.05 5.73
C ARG A 166 -29.30 -5.94 7.23
N ILE A 167 -28.74 -6.84 8.05
CA ILE A 167 -28.86 -6.78 9.51
C ILE A 167 -28.30 -5.44 10.02
N ALA A 168 -27.05 -5.11 9.68
CA ALA A 168 -26.39 -3.87 10.09
C ALA A 168 -27.14 -2.61 9.62
N LYS A 169 -27.81 -2.66 8.45
CA LYS A 169 -28.50 -1.51 7.85
C LYS A 169 -29.91 -1.30 8.43
N TYR A 170 -30.69 -2.38 8.64
CA TYR A 170 -32.14 -2.29 8.91
C TYR A 170 -32.65 -3.07 10.14
N PHE A 171 -31.86 -3.96 10.75
CA PHE A 171 -32.27 -4.76 11.93
C PHE A 171 -31.31 -4.65 13.15
N PRO A 172 -30.64 -3.51 13.41
CA PRO A 172 -29.73 -3.39 14.56
C PRO A 172 -30.49 -3.58 15.88
N GLY A 173 -29.97 -4.43 16.78
CA GLY A 173 -30.60 -4.70 18.09
C GLY A 173 -31.88 -5.54 18.03
N CYS A 174 -32.51 -5.70 16.85
CA CYS A 174 -33.59 -6.67 16.65
C CYS A 174 -33.05 -8.11 16.51
N VAL A 175 -31.96 -8.29 15.76
CA VAL A 175 -31.18 -9.54 15.80
C VAL A 175 -30.12 -9.36 16.88
N ASP A 176 -30.39 -9.88 18.07
CA ASP A 176 -29.60 -9.58 19.27
C ASP A 176 -28.41 -10.53 19.44
N LYS A 177 -28.58 -11.84 19.19
CA LYS A 177 -27.46 -12.80 19.22
C LYS A 177 -27.56 -13.83 18.09
N MET A 178 -26.41 -14.23 17.57
CA MET A 178 -26.23 -15.31 16.61
C MET A 178 -25.24 -16.32 17.18
N TYR A 179 -25.76 -17.47 17.61
CA TYR A 179 -25.01 -18.57 18.20
C TYR A 179 -24.64 -19.58 17.12
N ILE A 180 -23.36 -19.63 16.73
CA ILE A 180 -22.86 -20.55 15.71
C ILE A 180 -22.38 -21.83 16.39
N CYS A 181 -23.06 -22.94 16.10
CA CYS A 181 -22.90 -24.21 16.80
C CYS A 181 -22.48 -25.34 15.85
N LYS A 182 -21.77 -26.34 16.38
CA LYS A 182 -21.25 -27.51 15.63
C LYS A 182 -20.41 -27.14 14.41
N MET A 183 -19.62 -26.07 14.54
CA MET A 183 -18.77 -25.58 13.46
C MET A 183 -17.46 -26.38 13.40
N SER A 184 -17.29 -27.17 12.33
CA SER A 184 -16.06 -27.96 12.14
C SER A 184 -14.80 -27.10 12.20
N ARG A 185 -13.70 -27.63 12.75
CA ARG A 185 -12.43 -26.89 12.98
C ARG A 185 -11.87 -26.21 11.72
N THR A 186 -12.12 -26.79 10.53
CA THR A 186 -11.74 -26.20 9.23
C THR A 186 -12.64 -25.04 8.83
N LEU A 187 -13.96 -25.15 9.06
CA LEU A 187 -14.91 -24.05 8.85
C LEU A 187 -14.64 -22.91 9.85
N ALA A 188 -14.36 -23.20 11.12
CA ALA A 188 -14.01 -22.20 12.13
C ALA A 188 -12.75 -21.40 11.76
N ALA A 189 -11.70 -22.09 11.29
CA ALA A 189 -10.47 -21.45 10.82
C ALA A 189 -10.70 -20.53 9.61
N MET A 190 -11.60 -20.90 8.69
CA MET A 190 -11.96 -20.10 7.52
C MET A 190 -12.98 -18.98 7.84
N ALA A 191 -13.78 -19.14 8.89
CA ALA A 191 -14.79 -18.16 9.32
C ALA A 191 -14.18 -16.98 10.10
N LYS A 192 -13.09 -17.19 10.84
CA LYS A 192 -12.42 -16.13 11.62
C LYS A 192 -12.00 -14.90 10.75
N PRO A 193 -11.40 -15.05 9.56
CA PRO A 193 -11.15 -13.94 8.63
C PRO A 193 -12.40 -13.33 7.96
N ILE A 194 -13.56 -13.98 8.06
CA ILE A 194 -14.83 -13.49 7.52
C ILE A 194 -15.51 -12.59 8.57
N PHE A 195 -15.59 -13.05 9.83
CA PHE A 195 -16.15 -12.26 10.94
C PHE A 195 -15.39 -10.94 11.18
N SER A 196 -14.07 -10.91 10.95
CA SER A 196 -13.26 -9.68 11.03
C SER A 196 -13.52 -8.66 9.91
N ARG A 197 -14.26 -9.04 8.86
CA ARG A 197 -14.69 -8.16 7.76
C ARG A 197 -16.15 -7.71 7.88
N LEU A 198 -16.90 -8.23 8.86
CA LEU A 198 -18.26 -7.78 9.11
C LEU A 198 -18.26 -6.43 9.86
N PRO A 199 -19.31 -5.59 9.71
CA PRO A 199 -19.48 -4.41 10.55
C PRO A 199 -19.51 -4.78 12.03
N ALA A 200 -18.82 -4.01 12.89
CA ALA A 200 -18.74 -4.26 14.35
C ALA A 200 -20.12 -4.48 15.00
N ILE A 201 -21.11 -3.69 14.55
CA ILE A 201 -22.56 -3.78 14.86
C ILE A 201 -23.13 -5.21 14.78
N VAL A 202 -22.54 -6.09 13.96
CA VAL A 202 -22.97 -7.46 13.71
C VAL A 202 -21.98 -8.48 14.29
N SER A 203 -20.66 -8.26 14.14
CA SER A 203 -19.66 -9.20 14.68
C SER A 203 -19.65 -9.26 16.21
N GLU A 204 -19.94 -8.16 16.92
CA GLU A 204 -20.12 -8.13 18.39
C GLU A 204 -21.37 -8.91 18.88
N ARG A 205 -22.26 -9.30 17.97
CA ARG A 205 -23.47 -10.08 18.26
C ARG A 205 -23.35 -11.55 17.81
N ILE A 206 -22.22 -11.97 17.22
CA ILE A 206 -21.90 -13.38 16.94
C ILE A 206 -21.20 -14.00 18.15
N GLN A 207 -21.61 -15.21 18.52
CA GLN A 207 -20.92 -16.06 19.50
C GLN A 207 -20.76 -17.46 18.89
N ILE A 208 -19.59 -18.08 19.07
CA ILE A 208 -19.31 -19.45 18.63
C ILE A 208 -19.44 -20.36 19.86
N ILE A 209 -20.10 -21.50 19.70
CA ILE A 209 -20.27 -22.51 20.75
C ILE A 209 -19.80 -23.84 20.16
N ASP A 210 -18.66 -24.33 20.66
CA ASP A 210 -18.04 -25.57 20.20
C ASP A 210 -18.73 -26.80 20.82
N ASP A 211 -18.49 -27.98 20.23
CA ASP A 211 -19.16 -29.22 20.63
C ASP A 211 -19.02 -29.53 22.14
N ASN A 212 -17.83 -29.27 22.70
CA ASN A 212 -17.55 -29.41 24.14
C ASN A 212 -18.40 -28.50 25.04
N ASP A 213 -18.90 -27.37 24.54
CA ASP A 213 -19.76 -26.45 25.30
C ASP A 213 -21.24 -26.83 25.18
N ILE A 214 -21.62 -27.45 24.05
CA ILE A 214 -22.92 -28.09 23.86
C ILE A 214 -23.04 -29.29 24.81
N GLU A 215 -22.03 -30.17 24.87
CA GLU A 215 -21.97 -31.31 25.79
C GLU A 215 -21.93 -30.89 27.27
N ARG A 216 -21.32 -29.74 27.59
CA ARG A 216 -21.33 -29.16 28.95
C ARG A 216 -22.62 -28.39 29.29
N GLY A 217 -23.60 -28.32 28.37
CA GLY A 217 -24.90 -27.74 28.62
C GLY A 217 -24.96 -26.21 28.57
N VAL A 218 -23.97 -25.51 27.99
CA VAL A 218 -23.93 -24.03 27.94
C VAL A 218 -25.14 -23.44 27.20
N LEU A 219 -25.73 -24.18 26.26
CA LEU A 219 -26.99 -23.79 25.62
C LEU A 219 -28.22 -23.94 26.55
N LEU A 220 -28.18 -24.83 27.54
CA LEU A 220 -29.25 -24.99 28.55
C LEU A 220 -29.22 -23.87 29.60
N ASP A 221 -28.13 -23.10 29.73
CA ASP A 221 -28.13 -21.85 30.52
C ASP A 221 -28.89 -20.73 29.81
N LEU A 222 -28.99 -20.78 28.48
CA LEU A 222 -29.58 -19.75 27.62
C LEU A 222 -31.02 -20.08 27.19
N PHE A 223 -31.31 -21.35 26.93
CA PHE A 223 -32.60 -21.86 26.46
C PHE A 223 -33.16 -22.89 27.45
N ASP A 224 -34.48 -23.00 27.56
CA ASP A 224 -35.09 -24.10 28.28
C ASP A 224 -34.98 -25.41 27.48
N ALA A 225 -34.83 -26.54 28.17
CA ALA A 225 -34.62 -27.85 27.54
C ALA A 225 -35.75 -28.22 26.55
N GLU A 226 -37.00 -27.83 26.87
CA GLU A 226 -38.20 -28.04 26.04
C GLU A 226 -38.21 -27.19 24.76
N VAL A 227 -37.42 -26.12 24.68
CA VAL A 227 -37.26 -25.27 23.49
C VAL A 227 -36.06 -25.71 22.66
N LEU A 228 -34.95 -26.07 23.32
CA LEU A 228 -33.69 -26.40 22.68
C LEU A 228 -33.78 -27.75 21.91
N PRO A 229 -33.33 -27.84 20.65
CA PRO A 229 -33.39 -29.09 19.90
C PRO A 229 -32.55 -30.22 20.52
N VAL A 230 -32.97 -31.48 20.33
CA VAL A 230 -32.22 -32.67 20.78
C VAL A 230 -30.77 -32.68 20.27
N ALA A 231 -30.54 -32.19 19.05
CA ALA A 231 -29.21 -32.05 18.46
C ALA A 231 -28.25 -31.12 19.25
N PHE A 232 -28.77 -30.32 20.19
CA PHE A 232 -28.03 -29.38 21.03
C PHE A 232 -28.15 -29.67 22.54
N GLY A 233 -28.63 -30.86 22.92
CA GLY A 233 -28.75 -31.27 24.33
C GLY A 233 -30.08 -30.92 25.01
N GLY A 234 -31.08 -30.42 24.27
CA GLY A 234 -32.45 -30.27 24.77
C GLY A 234 -33.33 -31.50 24.50
N THR A 235 -34.64 -31.33 24.64
CA THR A 235 -35.66 -32.38 24.43
C THR A 235 -36.57 -32.11 23.23
N ASN A 236 -36.44 -30.96 22.57
CA ASN A 236 -37.33 -30.56 21.47
C ASN A 236 -37.00 -31.33 20.16
N ASN A 237 -37.96 -32.10 19.64
CA ASN A 237 -37.84 -32.78 18.35
C ASN A 237 -38.50 -31.96 17.22
N CYS A 238 -37.95 -30.77 16.95
CA CYS A 238 -38.52 -29.77 16.06
C CYS A 238 -38.14 -29.93 14.56
N ASP A 239 -37.53 -31.05 14.17
CA ASP A 239 -36.87 -31.19 12.85
C ASP A 239 -37.66 -32.12 11.90
N SER A 240 -38.95 -31.79 11.68
CA SER A 240 -39.84 -32.49 10.74
C SER A 240 -40.43 -31.58 9.67
N GLU A 241 -40.71 -32.16 8.49
CA GLU A 241 -41.21 -31.45 7.30
C GLU A 241 -42.54 -30.73 7.54
N GLU A 242 -43.47 -31.37 8.26
CA GLU A 242 -44.76 -30.79 8.69
C GLU A 242 -44.60 -29.46 9.47
N LEU A 243 -43.55 -29.34 10.30
CA LEU A 243 -43.27 -28.13 11.07
C LEU A 243 -42.66 -27.02 10.21
N TRP A 244 -41.88 -27.37 9.18
CA TRP A 244 -41.28 -26.41 8.25
C TRP A 244 -42.33 -25.84 7.28
N ASP A 245 -43.22 -26.69 6.76
CA ASP A 245 -44.37 -26.26 5.94
C ASP A 245 -45.31 -25.37 6.75
N ALA A 246 -45.70 -25.80 7.95
CA ALA A 246 -46.54 -24.99 8.84
C ALA A 246 -45.87 -23.66 9.23
N TYR A 247 -44.55 -23.56 9.24
CA TYR A 247 -43.81 -22.31 9.42
C TYR A 247 -43.81 -21.45 8.15
N ALA A 248 -43.54 -22.03 6.98
CA ALA A 248 -43.59 -21.34 5.69
C ALA A 248 -44.96 -20.70 5.44
N ASP A 249 -46.05 -21.44 5.70
CA ASP A 249 -47.42 -20.94 5.59
C ASP A 249 -47.71 -19.76 6.54
N ARG A 250 -47.14 -19.75 7.76
CA ARG A 250 -47.24 -18.60 8.68
C ARG A 250 -46.49 -17.37 8.17
N VAL A 251 -45.33 -17.56 7.54
CA VAL A 251 -44.55 -16.48 6.92
C VAL A 251 -45.29 -15.93 5.70
N GLU A 252 -45.74 -16.78 4.78
CA GLU A 252 -46.46 -16.38 3.57
C GLU A 252 -47.79 -15.66 3.91
N LYS A 253 -48.56 -16.17 4.87
CA LYS A 253 -49.78 -15.52 5.37
C LYS A 253 -49.52 -14.15 6.00
N TYR A 254 -48.43 -14.01 6.76
CA TYR A 254 -48.02 -12.71 7.31
C TYR A 254 -47.66 -11.71 6.20
N TYR A 255 -46.93 -12.14 5.16
CA TYR A 255 -46.56 -11.26 4.06
C TYR A 255 -47.71 -10.87 3.14
N ALA A 256 -48.68 -11.75 2.92
CA ALA A 256 -49.93 -11.37 2.25
C ALA A 256 -50.67 -10.28 3.03
N GLY A 257 -50.82 -10.44 4.35
CA GLY A 257 -51.48 -9.44 5.21
C GLY A 257 -50.72 -8.11 5.29
N LEU A 258 -49.39 -8.15 5.45
CA LEU A 258 -48.53 -6.97 5.46
C LEU A 258 -48.59 -6.22 4.11
N LYS A 259 -48.56 -6.94 2.98
CA LYS A 259 -48.60 -6.33 1.64
C LYS A 259 -49.93 -5.59 1.41
N ALA A 260 -51.05 -6.17 1.83
CA ALA A 260 -52.35 -5.50 1.78
C ALA A 260 -52.42 -4.30 2.75
N ALA A 261 -51.92 -4.44 3.98
CA ALA A 261 -51.94 -3.34 4.96
C ALA A 261 -51.14 -2.12 4.49
N VAL A 262 -49.94 -2.32 3.94
CA VAL A 262 -49.09 -1.22 3.47
C VAL A 262 -49.58 -0.64 2.15
N ASN A 263 -49.87 -1.47 1.14
CA ASN A 263 -50.16 -0.97 -0.22
C ASN A 263 -51.64 -0.61 -0.45
N GLU A 264 -52.57 -1.23 0.27
CA GLU A 264 -54.03 -1.08 0.04
C GLU A 264 -54.71 -0.29 1.16
N ARG A 265 -54.30 -0.47 2.42
CA ARG A 265 -54.80 0.30 3.59
C ARG A 265 -53.94 1.53 3.93
N GLY A 266 -52.76 1.68 3.31
CA GLY A 266 -51.87 2.82 3.52
C GLY A 266 -51.17 2.87 4.90
N MET A 267 -51.18 1.76 5.64
CA MET A 267 -50.66 1.67 7.01
C MET A 267 -49.15 1.44 7.04
N THR A 268 -48.47 1.86 8.12
CA THR A 268 -47.12 1.36 8.39
C THR A 268 -47.16 -0.10 8.85
N VAL A 269 -46.04 -0.81 8.71
CA VAL A 269 -45.89 -2.18 9.24
C VAL A 269 -46.12 -2.22 10.76
N LYS A 270 -45.85 -1.13 11.48
CA LYS A 270 -46.03 -1.05 12.93
C LYS A 270 -47.47 -0.78 13.36
N GLU A 271 -48.25 -0.02 12.61
CA GLU A 271 -49.71 0.01 12.78
C GLU A 271 -50.33 -1.37 12.50
N TYR A 272 -49.91 -2.04 11.42
CA TYR A 272 -50.41 -3.39 11.09
C TYR A 272 -50.09 -4.44 12.16
N GLU A 273 -48.94 -4.35 12.81
CA GLU A 273 -48.58 -5.20 13.96
C GLU A 273 -49.49 -4.97 15.19
N LEU A 274 -49.96 -3.74 15.42
CA LEU A 274 -50.88 -3.39 16.52
C LEU A 274 -52.35 -3.77 16.20
N ASP A 275 -52.79 -3.50 14.98
CA ASP A 275 -54.07 -3.94 14.41
C ASP A 275 -54.21 -5.47 14.50
N SER A 276 -53.13 -6.20 14.16
CA SER A 276 -53.03 -7.66 14.32
C SER A 276 -53.09 -8.17 15.77
N LEU A 277 -52.92 -7.29 16.76
CA LEU A 277 -53.08 -7.60 18.19
C LEU A 277 -54.44 -7.17 18.76
N GLY A 278 -55.25 -6.41 18.01
CA GLY A 278 -56.46 -5.76 18.51
C GLY A 278 -56.15 -4.63 19.50
N VAL A 279 -55.04 -3.91 19.29
CA VAL A 279 -54.66 -2.73 20.08
C VAL A 279 -54.97 -1.47 19.27
N ASP A 280 -55.95 -0.71 19.74
CA ASP A 280 -56.24 0.64 19.23
C ASP A 280 -55.22 1.63 19.83
N PRO A 281 -54.45 2.36 19.00
CA PRO A 281 -53.40 3.27 19.49
C PRO A 281 -53.96 4.54 20.15
N GLU A 282 -55.18 4.98 19.83
CA GLU A 282 -55.81 6.13 20.50
C GLU A 282 -56.31 5.71 21.90
N ALA A 283 -56.97 4.55 22.00
CA ALA A 283 -57.41 4.01 23.29
C ALA A 283 -56.24 3.62 24.22
N ALA A 284 -55.05 3.35 23.67
CA ALA A 284 -53.84 3.10 24.46
C ALA A 284 -53.33 4.35 25.21
N HIS A 285 -53.71 5.56 24.80
CA HIS A 285 -53.24 6.81 25.37
C HIS A 285 -53.74 7.05 26.81
N GLU A 286 -55.01 6.70 27.11
CA GLU A 286 -55.62 6.98 28.42
C GLU A 286 -55.02 6.13 29.56
N MET A 287 -54.53 4.92 29.25
CA MET A 287 -54.05 3.96 30.26
C MET A 287 -52.62 4.26 30.76
N GLY A 288 -51.97 5.30 30.24
CA GLY A 288 -50.64 5.77 30.67
C GLY A 288 -50.65 6.86 31.75
N ALA A 289 -51.81 7.40 32.11
CA ALA A 289 -51.92 8.50 33.08
C ALA A 289 -51.81 8.00 34.55
N PRO A 290 -51.06 8.68 35.44
CA PRO A 290 -50.88 8.24 36.81
C PRO A 290 -52.09 8.61 37.70
N GLY A 291 -53.07 7.70 37.82
CA GLY A 291 -54.23 7.90 38.69
C GLY A 291 -54.81 6.58 39.25
N GLY A 292 -54.72 6.40 40.59
CA GLY A 292 -55.38 5.28 41.27
C GLY A 292 -54.69 4.80 42.55
N LEU A 293 -54.98 5.45 43.69
CA LEU A 293 -54.70 5.08 45.09
C LEU A 293 -53.38 4.34 45.42
N ALA A 294 -52.54 5.02 46.21
CA ALA A 294 -51.48 4.35 46.96
C ALA A 294 -52.04 3.63 48.22
N THR A 295 -51.66 2.37 48.40
CA THR A 295 -51.54 1.72 49.72
C THR A 295 -50.11 1.20 49.85
N ALA A 296 -49.39 1.65 50.88
CA ALA A 296 -47.94 1.55 50.91
C ALA A 296 -47.41 0.26 51.58
N THR A 297 -46.31 -0.26 51.04
CA THR A 297 -45.32 -1.10 51.77
C THR A 297 -43.93 -0.50 51.56
N PRO A 298 -43.37 0.24 52.55
CA PRO A 298 -42.16 1.03 52.36
C PRO A 298 -40.88 0.22 52.61
N GLN A 299 -40.12 -0.11 51.56
CA GLN A 299 -38.76 -0.67 51.76
C GLN A 299 -37.74 -0.50 50.61
N ALA A 300 -38.09 0.15 49.48
CA ALA A 300 -37.18 0.29 48.33
C ALA A 300 -36.31 1.56 48.35
N ASP A 301 -36.82 2.68 48.88
CA ASP A 301 -36.26 4.02 48.59
C ASP A 301 -34.97 4.40 49.36
N MET A 302 -34.55 3.62 50.36
CA MET A 302 -33.37 3.96 51.19
C MET A 302 -32.01 3.53 50.63
N LEU A 303 -31.94 2.87 49.46
CA LEU A 303 -30.67 2.36 48.90
C LEU A 303 -30.06 3.20 47.76
N VAL A 304 -30.81 4.15 47.17
CA VAL A 304 -30.34 4.92 46.00
C VAL A 304 -29.61 6.23 46.38
N GLN A 305 -29.79 6.75 47.60
CA GLN A 305 -29.15 8.00 48.05
C GLN A 305 -27.72 7.84 48.64
N SER A 306 -27.13 6.63 48.62
CA SER A 306 -25.87 6.34 49.33
C SER A 306 -24.62 6.19 48.45
N ILE A 307 -24.72 6.26 47.11
CA ILE A 307 -23.58 6.00 46.20
C ILE A 307 -23.48 7.07 45.08
N SER A 308 -23.61 8.34 45.47
CA SER A 308 -23.53 9.49 44.54
C SER A 308 -22.67 10.66 45.05
N SER A 309 -21.69 10.37 45.93
CA SER A 309 -20.66 11.33 46.34
C SER A 309 -19.29 10.65 46.49
N PHE A 310 -18.39 10.93 45.54
CA PHE A 310 -16.93 11.15 45.72
C PHE A 310 -16.22 11.15 44.35
N SER A 311 -16.38 12.23 43.58
CA SER A 311 -15.32 12.66 42.66
C SER A 311 -14.27 13.45 43.47
N VAL A 312 -13.00 13.29 43.12
CA VAL A 312 -11.89 13.97 43.81
C VAL A 312 -11.09 14.79 42.80
N GLN A 313 -11.24 16.11 42.85
CA GLN A 313 -10.26 17.05 42.30
C GLN A 313 -10.09 18.28 43.21
N THR A 314 -8.84 18.44 43.67
CA THR A 314 -8.15 19.62 44.20
C THR A 314 -8.84 21.01 44.16
N PRO A 315 -8.80 21.73 45.30
CA PRO A 315 -8.60 23.18 45.35
C PRO A 315 -7.15 23.55 45.70
N LEU A 316 -6.76 24.80 45.43
CA LEU A 316 -5.40 25.31 45.62
C LEU A 316 -5.38 26.54 46.57
N ARG A 317 -4.57 26.44 47.64
CA ARG A 317 -3.79 27.54 48.26
C ARG A 317 -4.49 28.73 49.01
N GLU A 318 -4.37 28.68 50.34
CA GLU A 318 -4.05 29.79 51.29
C GLU A 318 -5.07 30.95 51.51
N PRO A 319 -4.98 31.78 52.59
CA PRO A 319 -3.87 31.93 53.56
C PRO A 319 -4.17 31.96 55.09
N SER A 320 -3.09 31.74 55.88
CA SER A 320 -2.80 32.25 57.25
C SER A 320 -3.75 31.90 58.42
N VAL A 321 -3.32 31.38 59.59
CA VAL A 321 -2.47 32.00 60.65
C VAL A 321 -2.06 30.93 61.71
N HIS A 322 -0.87 31.11 62.33
CA HIS A 322 -0.29 30.61 63.62
C HIS A 322 -1.11 29.77 64.64
N ALA A 323 -0.51 28.89 65.49
CA ALA A 323 0.88 28.38 65.68
C ALA A 323 0.97 27.18 66.68
N ASP A 324 2.17 26.58 66.80
CA ASP A 324 2.78 25.84 67.93
C ASP A 324 2.15 24.52 68.50
N ALA A 325 2.89 23.54 69.06
CA ALA A 325 4.32 23.17 69.00
C ALA A 325 4.61 21.74 69.61
N ALA A 326 5.73 21.09 69.21
CA ALA A 326 6.40 19.90 69.82
C ALA A 326 5.62 18.55 69.95
N GLY A 327 6.21 17.35 70.11
CA GLY A 327 7.60 16.84 70.02
C GLY A 327 7.64 15.29 70.23
N VAL A 328 8.39 14.46 69.46
CA VAL A 328 9.77 13.95 69.68
C VAL A 328 9.89 12.57 70.39
N THR A 329 10.88 11.73 69.97
CA THR A 329 11.37 10.40 70.50
C THR A 329 10.40 9.18 70.45
N ARG A 330 10.70 7.94 69.97
CA ARG A 330 11.85 6.98 69.84
C ARG A 330 11.90 5.83 70.91
N PRO A 331 12.48 4.62 70.60
CA PRO A 331 12.16 3.29 71.21
C PRO A 331 13.44 2.60 71.81
N PRO A 332 13.83 1.31 71.60
CA PRO A 332 13.16 -0.02 71.54
C PRO A 332 13.55 -0.93 72.77
N PRO A 333 14.41 -1.99 72.77
CA PRO A 333 14.52 -3.28 72.02
C PRO A 333 14.64 -4.58 72.90
N LEU A 334 15.02 -5.74 72.28
CA LEU A 334 15.75 -6.95 72.81
C LEU A 334 14.97 -8.20 73.34
N SER A 335 15.46 -9.47 73.31
CA SER A 335 16.38 -10.22 72.39
C SER A 335 16.69 -11.70 72.80
N VAL A 336 17.18 -12.55 71.85
CA VAL A 336 17.99 -13.82 71.99
C VAL A 336 17.28 -15.19 72.23
N SER A 337 17.86 -16.27 71.67
CA SER A 337 17.48 -17.71 71.76
C SER A 337 18.42 -18.50 72.75
N PRO A 338 19.24 -19.56 72.45
CA PRO A 338 19.51 -20.42 71.28
C PRO A 338 19.66 -21.98 71.59
N LEU A 339 20.36 -22.74 70.72
CA LEU A 339 20.93 -24.12 70.86
C LEU A 339 19.99 -25.37 70.72
N SER A 340 20.50 -26.60 70.45
CA SER A 340 21.19 -27.16 69.24
C SER A 340 21.70 -28.62 69.47
N ALA A 341 22.14 -29.33 68.41
CA ALA A 341 22.76 -30.69 68.36
C ALA A 341 21.77 -31.90 68.40
N GLU A 342 22.01 -33.08 67.77
CA GLU A 342 23.17 -33.69 67.05
C GLU A 342 22.64 -34.64 65.91
N HIS A 343 23.19 -34.65 64.68
CA HIS A 343 23.93 -35.75 63.98
C HIS A 343 23.24 -37.16 63.86
N ARG A 344 23.38 -37.97 62.78
CA ARG A 344 24.34 -37.99 61.64
C ARG A 344 23.84 -38.88 60.45
N ALA A 345 24.30 -38.57 59.21
CA ALA A 345 24.49 -39.48 58.03
C ALA A 345 23.25 -40.24 57.44
N GLU A 346 23.14 -40.57 56.13
CA GLU A 346 23.93 -40.25 54.91
C GLU A 346 23.08 -40.47 53.61
N ALA A 347 23.68 -40.22 52.43
CA ALA A 347 23.24 -40.59 51.07
C ALA A 347 22.19 -39.72 50.31
N ASP A 348 22.74 -38.82 49.49
CA ASP A 348 22.40 -38.45 48.09
C ASP A 348 21.11 -37.73 47.62
N GLU A 349 21.35 -36.98 46.53
CA GLU A 349 20.49 -36.32 45.53
C GLU A 349 19.09 -35.83 45.92
N ASN A 350 18.92 -34.50 45.90
CA ASN A 350 17.62 -33.84 45.93
C ASN A 350 17.52 -32.78 44.82
N LEU A 351 16.53 -32.93 43.95
CA LEU A 351 16.23 -32.04 42.81
C LEU A 351 15.36 -30.84 43.26
N ASP A 352 14.97 -30.00 42.29
CA ASP A 352 14.10 -28.82 42.46
C ASP A 352 12.84 -29.07 43.33
N PRO A 353 12.42 -28.07 44.13
CA PRO A 353 11.31 -28.21 45.08
C PRO A 353 9.90 -28.23 44.44
N GLU A 354 9.77 -28.16 43.11
CA GLU A 354 8.47 -28.09 42.41
C GLU A 354 7.89 -29.46 41.96
N LEU A 355 8.63 -30.56 42.12
CA LEU A 355 8.18 -31.90 41.68
C LEU A 355 7.67 -32.79 42.82
N LYS A 356 6.51 -32.43 43.39
CA LYS A 356 5.67 -33.40 44.12
C LYS A 356 4.74 -34.15 43.14
N PRO A 357 4.90 -35.46 42.93
CA PRO A 357 3.95 -36.22 42.11
C PRO A 357 2.59 -36.29 42.81
N LEU A 358 1.51 -36.06 42.05
CA LEU A 358 0.14 -36.20 42.51
C LEU A 358 -0.18 -37.69 42.73
N MET A 359 -0.24 -38.12 43.99
CA MET A 359 -0.78 -39.42 44.38
C MET A 359 -2.26 -39.52 43.98
N THR A 360 -2.55 -40.29 42.94
CA THR A 360 -3.93 -40.64 42.54
C THR A 360 -4.33 -41.99 43.14
N CYS A 361 -5.53 -42.06 43.71
CA CYS A 361 -6.01 -43.23 44.45
C CYS A 361 -6.51 -44.35 43.52
N LEU A 362 -5.63 -44.94 42.69
CA LEU A 362 -6.04 -45.97 41.73
C LEU A 362 -4.98 -47.08 41.52
N THR A 363 -4.65 -47.81 42.60
CA THR A 363 -3.86 -49.05 42.48
C THR A 363 -4.31 -50.16 43.43
N SER A 364 -4.54 -51.34 42.83
CA SER A 364 -4.76 -52.65 43.45
C SER A 364 -6.11 -52.96 44.12
N ARG A 365 -6.41 -54.27 44.16
CA ARG A 365 -7.63 -54.90 44.68
C ARG A 365 -7.41 -55.43 46.12
N SER A 366 -8.53 -55.64 46.82
CA SER A 366 -8.68 -56.55 47.98
C SER A 366 -8.08 -57.95 47.71
N PRO A 367 -7.72 -58.79 48.73
CA PRO A 367 -8.67 -59.14 49.81
C PRO A 367 -8.14 -59.50 51.23
N LEU A 368 -9.11 -59.48 52.19
CA LEU A 368 -9.30 -60.38 53.34
C LEU A 368 -8.54 -60.21 54.68
N LEU A 369 -9.25 -60.68 55.74
CA LEU A 369 -8.85 -61.08 57.11
C LEU A 369 -8.68 -60.04 58.24
N SER A 370 -9.83 -59.76 58.90
CA SER A 370 -10.10 -59.85 60.35
C SER A 370 -9.36 -58.97 61.41
N PRO A 371 -10.01 -58.69 62.57
CA PRO A 371 -9.50 -57.77 63.61
C PRO A 371 -9.04 -58.47 64.91
N GLU A 372 -8.31 -57.74 65.76
CA GLU A 372 -8.54 -57.62 67.23
C GLU A 372 -7.61 -56.54 67.83
N ASP A 373 -8.02 -55.96 68.97
CA ASP A 373 -7.34 -55.16 70.03
C ASP A 373 -6.10 -54.27 69.75
N GLY A 374 -5.89 -53.13 70.43
CA GLY A 374 -6.69 -52.46 71.47
C GLY A 374 -5.89 -52.12 72.74
N ASP A 375 -5.48 -50.86 72.94
CA ASP A 375 -5.24 -50.29 74.29
C ASP A 375 -5.23 -48.75 74.28
N ALA A 376 -5.22 -48.11 75.46
CA ALA A 376 -5.74 -46.76 75.66
C ALA A 376 -4.75 -45.62 76.01
N ASP A 377 -5.15 -44.42 75.58
CA ASP A 377 -4.96 -43.07 76.19
C ASP A 377 -3.55 -42.53 76.52
N LYS A 378 -3.23 -41.38 75.89
CA LYS A 378 -2.83 -40.17 76.62
C LYS A 378 -3.10 -38.90 75.81
N GLY A 379 -4.05 -38.10 76.29
CA GLY A 379 -4.54 -36.91 75.58
C GLY A 379 -3.51 -35.81 75.29
N VAL A 380 -3.50 -35.36 74.03
CA VAL A 380 -3.00 -34.04 73.61
C VAL A 380 -4.08 -33.41 72.73
N THR A 381 -4.52 -32.19 73.06
CA THR A 381 -5.52 -31.42 72.31
C THR A 381 -4.95 -30.87 71.00
N ARG A 382 -4.74 -31.75 70.02
CA ARG A 382 -4.57 -31.38 68.61
C ARG A 382 -5.93 -31.17 67.95
N ALA A 383 -6.00 -30.23 67.01
CA ALA A 383 -7.15 -30.08 66.13
C ALA A 383 -7.44 -31.43 65.44
N GLY A 384 -8.74 -31.74 65.26
CA GLY A 384 -9.20 -33.09 64.95
C GLY A 384 -8.45 -33.73 63.78
N ALA A 385 -7.98 -34.96 63.99
CA ALA A 385 -7.49 -35.79 62.89
C ALA A 385 -8.58 -35.86 61.80
N PRO A 386 -8.22 -35.79 60.51
CA PRO A 386 -9.20 -35.80 59.43
C PRO A 386 -9.95 -37.14 59.45
N MET A 387 -11.18 -37.11 59.98
CA MET A 387 -12.08 -38.26 60.03
C MET A 387 -12.21 -38.81 58.60
N SER A 388 -11.95 -40.11 58.41
CA SER A 388 -12.07 -40.66 57.08
C SER A 388 -13.55 -40.64 56.66
N TRP A 389 -13.81 -40.47 55.36
CA TRP A 389 -15.20 -40.51 54.87
C TRP A 389 -15.88 -41.84 55.20
N THR A 390 -15.13 -42.93 55.33
CA THR A 390 -15.59 -44.21 55.86
C THR A 390 -16.05 -44.14 57.31
N ASP A 391 -15.34 -43.45 58.20
CA ASP A 391 -15.73 -43.31 59.62
C ASP A 391 -16.96 -42.39 59.78
N LEU A 392 -17.04 -41.32 58.98
CA LEU A 392 -18.19 -40.40 58.97
C LEU A 392 -19.46 -41.09 58.45
N VAL A 393 -19.32 -42.03 57.52
CA VAL A 393 -20.43 -42.75 56.88
C VAL A 393 -20.84 -44.02 57.64
N ALA A 394 -19.92 -44.65 58.39
CA ALA A 394 -20.18 -45.86 59.18
C ALA A 394 -21.43 -45.82 60.10
N PRO A 395 -21.76 -44.72 60.81
CA PRO A 395 -22.96 -44.67 61.66
C PRO A 395 -24.27 -44.41 60.89
N LEU A 396 -24.22 -44.17 59.57
CA LEU A 396 -25.41 -43.87 58.78
C LEU A 396 -26.16 -45.15 58.37
N PRO A 397 -27.50 -45.12 58.25
CA PRO A 397 -28.25 -46.21 57.64
C PRO A 397 -27.71 -46.54 56.25
N ARG A 398 -27.56 -47.83 55.91
CA ARG A 398 -26.80 -48.29 54.73
C ARG A 398 -27.20 -47.61 53.40
N SER A 399 -28.48 -47.26 53.23
CA SER A 399 -28.98 -46.50 52.08
C SER A 399 -28.46 -45.05 52.07
N LEU A 400 -28.51 -44.36 53.20
CA LEU A 400 -28.03 -42.99 53.37
C LEU A 400 -26.51 -42.90 53.26
N GLY A 401 -25.79 -43.91 53.76
CA GLY A 401 -24.34 -44.00 53.66
C GLY A 401 -23.84 -44.26 52.23
N LEU A 402 -24.53 -45.14 51.48
CA LEU A 402 -24.26 -45.32 50.05
C LEU A 402 -24.51 -44.02 49.27
N PHE A 403 -25.64 -43.35 49.51
CA PHE A 403 -25.96 -42.05 48.91
C PHE A 403 -24.88 -40.99 49.18
N PHE A 404 -24.37 -40.90 50.42
CA PHE A 404 -23.30 -39.96 50.77
C PHE A 404 -21.98 -40.25 50.04
N LEU A 405 -21.61 -41.51 49.87
CA LEU A 405 -20.41 -41.91 49.12
C LEU A 405 -20.57 -41.68 47.60
N GLU A 406 -21.77 -41.90 47.07
CA GLU A 406 -22.12 -41.66 45.67
C GLU A 406 -22.07 -40.17 45.33
N GLU A 407 -22.66 -39.30 46.17
CA GLU A 407 -22.55 -37.84 46.01
C GLU A 407 -21.14 -37.30 46.27
N LEU A 408 -20.32 -37.93 47.12
CA LEU A 408 -18.90 -37.59 47.25
C LEU A 408 -18.09 -37.92 45.99
N LEU A 409 -18.35 -39.08 45.37
CA LEU A 409 -17.73 -39.46 44.10
C LEU A 409 -18.17 -38.51 42.97
N ARG A 410 -19.46 -38.15 42.95
CA ARG A 410 -20.07 -37.20 42.00
C ARG A 410 -19.49 -35.80 42.18
N TRP A 411 -19.40 -35.29 43.41
CA TRP A 411 -18.79 -33.99 43.70
C TRP A 411 -17.32 -33.96 43.30
N ARG A 412 -16.55 -35.01 43.66
CA ARG A 412 -15.13 -35.11 43.28
C ARG A 412 -14.94 -35.13 41.77
N THR A 413 -15.72 -35.92 41.03
CA THR A 413 -15.62 -35.98 39.56
C THR A 413 -16.09 -34.69 38.90
N VAL A 414 -17.08 -33.99 39.44
CA VAL A 414 -17.45 -32.62 39.01
C VAL A 414 -16.31 -31.63 39.24
N VAL A 415 -15.61 -31.68 40.38
CA VAL A 415 -14.45 -30.82 40.66
C VAL A 415 -13.27 -31.14 39.76
N GLU A 416 -12.90 -32.41 39.58
CA GLU A 416 -11.80 -32.84 38.69
C GLU A 416 -12.09 -32.51 37.21
N ASN A 417 -13.35 -32.61 36.77
CA ASN A 417 -13.78 -32.16 35.44
C ASN A 417 -13.78 -30.63 35.30
N SER A 418 -14.16 -29.89 36.34
CA SER A 418 -14.13 -28.42 36.37
C SER A 418 -12.69 -27.90 36.29
N GLU A 419 -11.78 -28.44 37.12
CA GLU A 419 -10.37 -28.08 37.10
C GLU A 419 -9.71 -28.43 35.76
N SER A 420 -10.02 -29.62 35.21
CA SER A 420 -9.58 -30.00 33.87
C SER A 420 -10.11 -29.03 32.81
N GLY A 421 -11.38 -28.63 32.91
CA GLY A 421 -12.01 -27.65 32.04
C GLY A 421 -11.32 -26.29 32.06
N GLU A 422 -10.96 -25.77 33.25
CA GLU A 422 -10.21 -24.51 33.38
C GLU A 422 -8.75 -24.66 32.90
N ARG A 423 -8.07 -25.77 33.19
CA ARG A 423 -6.74 -26.08 32.62
C ARG A 423 -6.77 -26.10 31.09
N TYR A 424 -7.81 -26.66 30.47
CA TYR A 424 -8.00 -26.63 29.02
C TYR A 424 -8.37 -25.23 28.49
N LYS A 425 -9.17 -24.42 29.20
CA LYS A 425 -9.41 -23.01 28.83
C LYS A 425 -8.13 -22.17 28.89
N ILE A 426 -7.28 -22.38 29.90
CA ILE A 426 -5.97 -21.73 30.00
C ILE A 426 -5.10 -22.15 28.80
N LEU A 427 -5.01 -23.45 28.50
CA LEU A 427 -4.25 -23.95 27.35
C LEU A 427 -4.79 -23.42 26.00
N ASP A 428 -6.10 -23.39 25.80
CA ASP A 428 -6.70 -22.88 24.55
C ASP A 428 -6.55 -21.36 24.44
N SER A 429 -6.70 -20.60 25.52
CA SER A 429 -6.40 -19.16 25.51
C SER A 429 -4.92 -18.88 25.19
N PHE A 430 -4.00 -19.74 25.65
CA PHE A 430 -2.58 -19.68 25.30
C PHE A 430 -2.31 -20.04 23.83
N VAL A 431 -2.96 -21.10 23.30
CA VAL A 431 -2.87 -21.48 21.88
C VAL A 431 -3.52 -20.45 20.96
N SER A 432 -4.63 -19.85 21.37
CA SER A 432 -5.33 -18.77 20.66
C SER A 432 -4.49 -17.50 20.66
N ALA A 433 -3.88 -17.12 21.80
CA ALA A 433 -2.92 -16.04 21.87
C ALA A 433 -1.72 -16.29 20.95
N LEU A 434 -1.12 -17.48 21.01
CA LEU A 434 -0.01 -17.90 20.13
C LEU A 434 -0.39 -17.79 18.64
N LYS A 435 -1.61 -18.22 18.29
CA LYS A 435 -2.15 -18.12 16.93
C LYS A 435 -2.41 -16.67 16.50
N THR A 436 -2.85 -15.78 17.40
CA THR A 436 -2.91 -14.34 17.09
C THR A 436 -1.52 -13.73 16.92
N THR A 437 -0.49 -14.21 17.63
CA THR A 437 0.89 -13.75 17.39
C THR A 437 1.51 -14.28 16.10
N THR A 438 1.05 -15.41 15.54
CA THR A 438 1.43 -15.80 14.17
C THR A 438 0.62 -15.04 13.11
N GLU A 439 -0.65 -14.72 13.36
CA GLU A 439 -1.51 -13.95 12.43
C GLU A 439 -1.15 -12.45 12.38
N LEU A 440 -0.62 -11.85 13.46
CA LEU A 440 -0.16 -10.45 13.50
C LEU A 440 1.30 -10.25 13.05
N GLY A 441 2.08 -11.33 12.96
CA GLY A 441 3.52 -11.28 12.70
C GLY A 441 4.35 -10.94 13.95
N ILE A 442 5.66 -10.80 13.74
CA ILE A 442 6.63 -10.58 14.82
C ILE A 442 6.55 -9.12 15.28
N ARG A 443 5.89 -8.90 16.43
CA ARG A 443 5.75 -7.57 17.05
C ARG A 443 7.11 -6.90 17.24
N GLY A 444 7.20 -5.68 16.74
CA GLY A 444 8.34 -4.77 16.79
C GLY A 444 8.17 -3.68 17.84
N LEU A 445 8.71 -2.50 17.56
CA LEU A 445 8.70 -1.37 18.49
C LEU A 445 7.30 -0.77 18.67
N ASP A 446 6.62 -1.18 19.75
CA ASP A 446 5.44 -0.47 20.23
C ASP A 446 5.79 0.58 21.29
N VAL A 447 5.83 1.84 20.87
CA VAL A 447 6.07 3.03 21.72
C VAL A 447 4.93 3.28 22.74
N SER A 448 3.88 2.45 22.76
CA SER A 448 2.83 2.40 23.80
C SER A 448 2.92 1.19 24.75
N ASP A 449 3.79 0.20 24.55
CA ASP A 449 4.02 -0.87 25.55
C ASP A 449 4.76 -0.29 26.76
N GLN A 450 4.15 -0.41 27.95
CA GLN A 450 4.69 0.11 29.21
C GLN A 450 6.02 -0.55 29.62
N LYS A 451 6.37 -1.73 29.07
CA LYS A 451 7.62 -2.44 29.37
C LYS A 451 8.88 -1.62 29.08
N TRP A 452 8.88 -0.81 28.01
CA TRP A 452 10.00 0.09 27.66
C TRP A 452 10.26 1.18 28.71
N TYR A 453 9.35 1.37 29.67
CA TYR A 453 9.41 2.43 30.68
C TYR A 453 9.58 1.87 32.11
N VAL A 454 9.75 0.55 32.26
CA VAL A 454 10.03 -0.10 33.53
C VAL A 454 11.42 0.32 34.01
N GLY A 455 11.51 0.86 35.23
CA GLY A 455 12.72 1.48 35.77
C GLY A 455 12.90 2.97 35.45
N VAL A 456 12.21 3.52 34.44
CA VAL A 456 12.28 4.97 34.14
C VAL A 456 11.43 5.76 35.16
N PRO A 457 11.98 6.80 35.81
CA PRO A 457 11.21 7.67 36.72
C PRO A 457 10.02 8.34 36.02
N TYR A 458 8.87 8.41 36.70
CA TYR A 458 7.62 8.93 36.14
C TYR A 458 7.75 10.22 35.29
N PRO A 459 8.39 11.33 35.75
CA PRO A 459 8.51 12.55 34.96
C PRO A 459 9.35 12.38 33.67
N LEU A 460 10.27 11.42 33.62
CA LEU A 460 11.12 11.17 32.45
C LEU A 460 10.44 10.26 31.40
N ARG A 461 9.38 9.54 31.75
CA ARG A 461 8.69 8.60 30.83
C ARG A 461 8.12 9.30 29.60
N ALA A 462 7.55 10.49 29.77
CA ALA A 462 7.02 11.29 28.66
C ALA A 462 8.14 11.71 27.68
N LEU A 463 9.30 12.12 28.20
CA LEU A 463 10.45 12.54 27.42
C LEU A 463 11.07 11.35 26.67
N TYR A 464 11.24 10.21 27.34
CA TYR A 464 11.71 8.96 26.72
C TYR A 464 10.74 8.45 25.62
N ARG A 465 9.42 8.60 25.83
CA ARG A 465 8.39 8.25 24.84
C ARG A 465 8.47 9.12 23.58
N ILE A 466 8.66 10.43 23.75
CA ILE A 466 8.87 11.36 22.64
C ILE A 466 10.16 10.99 21.90
N PHE A 467 11.25 10.73 22.62
CA PHE A 467 12.55 10.38 22.04
C PHE A 467 12.49 9.11 21.15
N LEU A 468 11.87 8.02 21.63
CA LEU A 468 11.66 6.81 20.83
C LEU A 468 10.76 7.07 19.60
N ALA A 469 9.70 7.86 19.75
CA ALA A 469 8.84 8.25 18.63
C ALA A 469 9.61 9.05 17.57
N THR A 470 10.43 10.03 17.98
CA THR A 470 11.28 10.81 17.08
C THR A 470 12.27 9.93 16.32
N ILE A 471 12.98 9.03 17.00
CA ILE A 471 13.91 8.08 16.35
C ILE A 471 13.18 7.23 15.30
N THR A 472 12.00 6.73 15.62
CA THR A 472 11.20 5.88 14.71
C THR A 472 10.74 6.66 13.47
N VAL A 473 10.26 7.89 13.66
CA VAL A 473 9.81 8.77 12.56
C VAL A 473 10.99 9.19 11.66
N MET A 474 12.15 9.53 12.22
CA MET A 474 13.34 9.86 11.43
C MET A 474 13.78 8.66 10.57
N ASN A 475 13.83 7.46 11.14
CA ASN A 475 14.18 6.25 10.38
C ASN A 475 13.13 5.91 9.30
N MET A 476 11.83 6.12 9.55
CA MET A 476 10.79 5.98 8.53
C MET A 476 10.99 6.96 7.36
N ILE A 477 11.38 8.21 7.62
CA ILE A 477 11.73 9.20 6.59
C ILE A 477 12.95 8.73 5.78
N TYR A 478 13.98 8.17 6.42
CA TYR A 478 15.14 7.63 5.71
C TYR A 478 14.80 6.42 4.83
N PHE A 479 13.93 5.51 5.28
CA PHE A 479 13.42 4.42 4.44
C PHE A 479 12.55 4.93 3.27
N ALA A 480 11.74 5.98 3.48
CA ALA A 480 10.97 6.60 2.41
C ALA A 480 11.86 7.25 1.35
N ALA A 481 12.91 7.98 1.75
CA ALA A 481 13.90 8.53 0.84
C ALA A 481 14.70 7.42 0.10
N ALA A 482 15.03 6.31 0.78
CA ALA A 482 15.68 5.16 0.16
C ALA A 482 14.75 4.38 -0.82
N LEU A 483 13.44 4.37 -0.59
CA LEU A 483 12.43 3.89 -1.55
C LEU A 483 12.40 4.78 -2.79
N VAL A 484 12.39 6.11 -2.62
CA VAL A 484 12.47 7.06 -3.74
C VAL A 484 13.76 6.85 -4.53
N PHE A 485 14.92 6.74 -3.86
CA PHE A 485 16.20 6.43 -4.51
C PHE A 485 16.12 5.12 -5.30
N SER A 486 15.61 4.05 -4.69
CA SER A 486 15.47 2.73 -5.34
C SER A 486 14.60 2.81 -6.60
N ALA A 487 13.49 3.54 -6.55
CA ALA A 487 12.59 3.73 -7.67
C ALA A 487 13.24 4.53 -8.81
N VAL A 488 13.93 5.65 -8.53
CA VAL A 488 14.59 6.46 -9.57
C VAL A 488 15.84 5.80 -10.13
N PHE A 489 16.61 5.06 -9.32
CA PHE A 489 17.77 4.28 -9.76
C PHE A 489 17.35 3.15 -10.71
N CYS A 490 16.28 2.41 -10.38
CA CYS A 490 15.77 1.39 -11.29
C CYS A 490 15.09 1.99 -12.53
N ALA A 491 14.47 3.17 -12.41
CA ALA A 491 13.94 3.90 -13.57
C ALA A 491 15.04 4.39 -14.52
N ASP A 492 16.16 4.89 -13.99
CA ASP A 492 17.34 5.33 -14.74
C ASP A 492 17.92 4.22 -15.61
N ILE A 493 18.12 3.03 -15.03
CA ILE A 493 18.56 1.85 -15.78
C ILE A 493 17.52 1.46 -16.85
N VAL A 494 16.22 1.47 -16.53
CA VAL A 494 15.14 1.12 -17.48
C VAL A 494 15.05 2.10 -18.65
N ILE A 495 15.12 3.42 -18.40
CA ILE A 495 15.10 4.45 -19.44
C ILE A 495 16.40 4.40 -20.26
N THR A 496 17.55 4.18 -19.65
CA THR A 496 18.82 3.97 -20.36
C THR A 496 18.76 2.74 -21.29
N LEU A 497 18.21 1.62 -20.83
CA LEU A 497 18.00 0.43 -21.66
C LEU A 497 17.03 0.71 -22.84
N PHE A 498 15.97 1.49 -22.61
CA PHE A 498 15.02 1.90 -23.65
C PHE A 498 15.67 2.82 -24.70
N LEU A 499 16.42 3.83 -24.28
CA LEU A 499 17.18 4.70 -25.19
C LEU A 499 18.23 3.89 -25.98
N GLY A 500 18.79 2.84 -25.38
CA GLY A 500 19.69 1.88 -26.01
C GLY A 500 19.10 1.16 -27.23
N PHE A 501 17.77 1.05 -27.35
CA PHE A 501 17.10 0.49 -28.53
C PHE A 501 17.42 1.28 -29.81
N PHE A 502 17.78 2.56 -29.69
CA PHE A 502 17.95 3.46 -30.83
C PHE A 502 19.40 3.55 -31.35
N VAL A 503 20.38 3.00 -30.62
CA VAL A 503 21.79 2.94 -31.06
C VAL A 503 21.94 2.07 -32.34
N LYS A 504 21.28 0.90 -32.37
CA LYS A 504 21.19 0.03 -33.55
C LYS A 504 19.81 -0.64 -33.63
N PRO A 505 19.16 -0.73 -34.81
CA PRO A 505 17.83 -1.34 -34.98
C PRO A 505 17.72 -2.79 -34.47
N SER A 506 18.84 -3.53 -34.41
CA SER A 506 18.88 -4.90 -33.90
C SER A 506 18.85 -4.98 -32.37
N TYR A 507 19.11 -3.89 -31.64
CA TYR A 507 19.23 -3.92 -30.17
C TYR A 507 17.90 -4.01 -29.44
N VAL A 508 16.79 -3.65 -30.08
CA VAL A 508 15.44 -3.77 -29.48
C VAL A 508 15.13 -5.19 -28.99
N PHE A 509 15.55 -6.24 -29.71
CA PHE A 509 15.28 -7.63 -29.32
C PHE A 509 16.04 -8.02 -28.03
N PRO A 510 17.40 -8.02 -27.98
CA PRO A 510 18.13 -8.34 -26.75
C PRO A 510 17.80 -7.38 -25.60
N LEU A 511 17.81 -6.06 -25.83
CA LEU A 511 17.58 -5.10 -24.74
C LEU A 511 16.16 -5.14 -24.18
N SER A 512 15.13 -5.53 -24.95
CA SER A 512 13.79 -5.73 -24.38
C SER A 512 13.74 -6.84 -23.32
N ALA A 513 14.50 -7.93 -23.53
CA ALA A 513 14.65 -8.99 -22.54
C ALA A 513 15.49 -8.56 -21.33
N VAL A 514 16.46 -7.66 -21.50
CA VAL A 514 17.21 -7.07 -20.37
C VAL A 514 16.34 -6.13 -19.55
N LEU A 515 15.63 -5.21 -20.21
CA LEU A 515 14.75 -4.21 -19.59
C LEU A 515 13.64 -4.88 -18.76
N LEU A 516 13.06 -5.97 -19.26
CA LEU A 516 12.18 -6.88 -18.53
C LEU A 516 12.80 -7.35 -17.20
N MET A 517 13.99 -7.94 -17.26
CA MET A 517 14.62 -8.56 -16.10
C MET A 517 15.06 -7.53 -15.07
N VAL A 518 15.46 -6.33 -15.52
CA VAL A 518 15.71 -5.17 -14.66
C VAL A 518 14.42 -4.62 -14.04
N ALA A 519 13.33 -4.51 -14.79
CA ALA A 519 12.05 -4.03 -14.27
C ALA A 519 11.48 -4.95 -13.17
N VAL A 520 11.64 -6.27 -13.32
CA VAL A 520 11.28 -7.24 -12.27
C VAL A 520 12.14 -7.07 -11.01
N GLN A 521 13.47 -6.90 -11.16
CA GLN A 521 14.34 -6.65 -10.01
C GLN A 521 14.03 -5.31 -9.34
N GLY A 522 13.79 -4.24 -10.10
CA GLY A 522 13.45 -2.93 -9.56
C GLY A 522 12.14 -2.91 -8.79
N ALA A 523 11.12 -3.62 -9.30
CA ALA A 523 9.87 -3.81 -8.57
C ALA A 523 10.10 -4.62 -7.29
N SER A 524 10.97 -5.62 -7.31
CA SER A 524 11.35 -6.41 -6.12
C SER A 524 12.11 -5.57 -5.09
N LEU A 525 13.09 -4.76 -5.51
CA LEU A 525 13.84 -3.85 -4.64
C LEU A 525 12.91 -2.82 -3.98
N CYS A 526 12.04 -2.17 -4.76
CA CYS A 526 11.00 -1.28 -4.25
C CYS A 526 10.01 -2.01 -3.32
N THR A 527 9.81 -3.32 -3.49
CA THR A 527 9.01 -4.15 -2.58
C THR A 527 9.72 -4.34 -1.25
N ARG A 528 11.02 -4.68 -1.25
CA ARG A 528 11.79 -4.81 0.00
C ARG A 528 11.79 -3.49 0.78
N ALA A 529 11.96 -2.35 0.10
CA ALA A 529 11.84 -1.02 0.71
C ALA A 529 10.44 -0.74 1.27
N SER A 530 9.38 -1.06 0.51
CA SER A 530 7.98 -0.91 0.96
C SER A 530 7.66 -1.79 2.17
N ASP A 531 8.16 -3.02 2.19
CA ASP A 531 7.94 -3.97 3.30
C ASP A 531 8.63 -3.49 4.59
N CYS A 532 9.82 -2.88 4.51
CA CYS A 532 10.47 -2.24 5.67
C CYS A 532 9.64 -1.07 6.23
N ILE A 533 9.13 -0.17 5.37
CA ILE A 533 8.28 0.95 5.79
C ILE A 533 6.98 0.43 6.41
N LEU A 534 6.36 -0.58 5.80
CA LEU A 534 5.10 -1.16 6.27
C LEU A 534 5.26 -1.94 7.58
N ALA A 535 6.41 -2.58 7.81
CA ALA A 535 6.74 -3.21 9.08
C ALA A 535 6.77 -2.17 10.22
N VAL A 536 7.58 -1.11 10.07
CA VAL A 536 7.68 -0.02 11.05
C VAL A 536 6.32 0.65 11.29
N TYR A 537 5.56 0.93 10.24
CA TYR A 537 4.22 1.52 10.35
C TYR A 537 3.22 0.62 11.11
N ASN A 538 3.25 -0.69 10.87
CA ASN A 538 2.40 -1.67 11.54
C ASN A 538 2.93 -2.10 12.94
N ARG A 539 4.05 -1.52 13.42
CA ARG A 539 4.74 -1.91 14.66
C ARG A 539 5.23 -3.37 14.67
N ASN A 540 5.66 -3.87 13.51
CA ASN A 540 6.30 -5.18 13.35
C ASN A 540 7.80 -5.00 13.11
N VAL A 541 8.61 -6.00 13.52
CA VAL A 541 10.07 -5.98 13.34
C VAL A 541 10.40 -5.92 11.84
N ILE A 542 11.36 -5.08 11.45
CA ILE A 542 11.82 -5.00 10.05
C ILE A 542 12.35 -6.37 9.56
N PRO A 543 12.18 -6.73 8.27
CA PRO A 543 12.54 -8.04 7.75
C PRO A 543 13.95 -8.54 8.09
N LEU A 544 14.92 -7.64 8.23
CA LEU A 544 16.30 -7.94 8.62
C LEU A 544 16.41 -8.68 9.97
N PHE A 545 15.55 -8.38 10.93
CA PHE A 545 15.68 -8.84 12.33
C PHE A 545 14.59 -9.83 12.77
N GLU A 546 13.65 -10.18 11.89
CA GLU A 546 12.57 -11.13 12.19
C GLU A 546 13.07 -12.49 12.73
N ASN A 547 14.17 -13.02 12.18
CA ASN A 547 14.74 -14.31 12.59
C ASN A 547 15.33 -14.29 14.02
N LEU A 548 15.48 -13.13 14.65
CA LEU A 548 15.84 -13.00 16.07
C LEU A 548 14.62 -13.14 17.02
N GLY A 549 13.40 -13.22 16.47
CA GLY A 549 12.16 -13.24 17.24
C GLY A 549 11.79 -11.87 17.82
N SER A 550 10.59 -11.75 18.40
CA SER A 550 9.99 -10.44 18.74
C SER A 550 10.84 -9.62 19.73
N TYR A 551 11.33 -10.22 20.81
CA TYR A 551 12.11 -9.47 21.81
C TYR A 551 13.46 -9.01 21.27
N TRP A 552 14.34 -9.94 20.88
CA TRP A 552 15.68 -9.61 20.42
C TRP A 552 15.69 -8.88 19.07
N GLY A 553 14.74 -9.17 18.18
CA GLY A 553 14.57 -8.43 16.92
C GLY A 553 14.19 -6.97 17.15
N THR A 554 13.26 -6.69 18.08
CA THR A 554 12.93 -5.30 18.43
C THR A 554 14.10 -4.58 19.10
N VAL A 555 14.83 -5.25 20.00
CA VAL A 555 16.03 -4.67 20.65
C VAL A 555 17.11 -4.36 19.61
N ALA A 556 17.31 -5.23 18.62
CA ALA A 556 18.24 -4.99 17.51
C ALA A 556 17.79 -3.83 16.61
N GLU A 557 16.50 -3.72 16.31
CA GLU A 557 15.93 -2.60 15.53
C GLU A 557 16.07 -1.26 16.24
N VAL A 558 15.68 -1.19 17.52
CA VAL A 558 15.85 0.02 18.37
C VAL A 558 17.32 0.40 18.47
N GLY A 559 18.21 -0.58 18.67
CA GLY A 559 19.65 -0.38 18.71
C GLY A 559 20.20 0.19 17.41
N LEU A 560 19.81 -0.38 16.26
CA LEU A 560 20.18 0.11 14.94
C LEU A 560 19.69 1.56 14.72
N PHE A 561 18.40 1.82 14.94
CA PHE A 561 17.80 3.15 14.74
C PHE A 561 18.43 4.22 15.64
N PHE A 562 18.75 3.88 16.90
CA PHE A 562 19.45 4.77 17.82
C PHE A 562 20.88 5.06 17.37
N VAL A 563 21.66 4.02 17.03
CA VAL A 563 23.05 4.17 16.55
C VAL A 563 23.11 5.00 15.27
N VAL A 564 22.19 4.74 14.32
CA VAL A 564 22.05 5.49 13.07
C VAL A 564 21.78 6.99 13.34
N VAL A 565 20.83 7.31 14.23
CA VAL A 565 20.52 8.72 14.60
C VAL A 565 21.67 9.39 15.37
N VAL A 566 22.38 8.67 16.24
CA VAL A 566 23.56 9.22 16.94
C VAL A 566 24.70 9.53 15.96
N ILE A 567 24.98 8.64 14.99
CA ILE A 567 25.98 8.88 13.95
C ILE A 567 25.59 10.11 13.10
N GLN A 568 24.33 10.20 12.68
CA GLN A 568 23.81 11.35 11.92
C GLN A 568 23.94 12.68 12.69
N PHE A 569 23.70 12.68 14.00
CA PHE A 569 23.84 13.86 14.85
C PHE A 569 25.32 14.27 15.01
N ILE A 570 26.23 13.31 15.17
CA ILE A 570 27.68 13.58 15.18
C ILE A 570 28.14 14.17 13.84
N VAL A 571 27.70 13.57 12.72
CA VAL A 571 27.97 14.06 11.36
C VAL A 571 27.44 15.48 11.15
N PHE A 572 26.20 15.76 11.58
CA PHE A 572 25.62 17.10 11.56
C PHE A 572 26.51 18.10 12.32
N CYS A 573 26.88 17.79 13.57
CA CYS A 573 27.71 18.68 14.38
C CYS A 573 29.09 18.95 13.75
N VAL A 574 29.74 17.93 13.19
CA VAL A 574 31.05 18.09 12.53
C VAL A 574 30.94 19.03 11.32
N TYR A 575 30.01 18.78 10.40
CA TYR A 575 29.89 19.58 9.17
C TYR A 575 29.26 20.97 9.40
N ALA A 576 28.42 21.13 10.42
CA ALA A 576 27.90 22.43 10.84
C ALA A 576 28.99 23.34 11.40
N VAL A 577 29.99 22.77 12.08
CA VAL A 577 31.16 23.50 12.61
C VAL A 577 32.25 23.71 11.55
N SER A 578 32.51 22.73 10.68
CA SER A 578 33.58 22.82 9.67
C SER A 578 33.20 23.62 8.42
N SER A 579 31.91 23.91 8.20
CA SER A 579 31.45 24.55 6.97
C SER A 579 30.25 25.48 7.23
N ASN A 580 29.03 24.93 7.31
CA ASN A 580 27.83 25.67 7.69
C ASN A 580 26.68 24.70 8.08
N PRO A 581 25.66 25.15 8.83
CA PRO A 581 24.57 24.27 9.27
C PRO A 581 23.75 23.62 8.14
N LEU A 582 23.65 24.26 6.97
CA LEU A 582 22.93 23.73 5.81
C LEU A 582 23.64 22.49 5.25
N ARG A 583 24.94 22.59 4.97
CA ARG A 583 25.78 21.46 4.54
C ARG A 583 25.87 20.37 5.62
N GLY A 584 25.80 20.74 6.89
CA GLY A 584 25.62 19.80 8.00
C GLY A 584 24.32 19.00 7.90
N LEU A 585 23.20 19.65 7.59
CA LEU A 585 21.89 19.03 7.41
C LEU A 585 21.83 18.16 6.16
N GLU A 586 22.36 18.63 5.02
CA GLU A 586 22.50 17.85 3.78
C GLU A 586 23.25 16.53 4.02
N VAL A 587 24.46 16.59 4.58
CA VAL A 587 25.29 15.38 4.80
C VAL A 587 24.66 14.44 5.84
N SER A 588 24.03 14.98 6.89
CA SER A 588 23.31 14.20 7.91
C SER A 588 22.08 13.49 7.33
N PHE A 589 21.31 14.16 6.48
CA PHE A 589 20.17 13.54 5.78
C PHE A 589 20.63 12.50 4.75
N ALA A 590 21.67 12.82 3.96
CA ALA A 590 22.23 11.93 2.94
C ALA A 590 22.77 10.63 3.54
N THR A 591 23.60 10.72 4.59
CA THR A 591 24.09 9.53 5.31
C THR A 591 22.96 8.70 5.91
N GLY A 592 21.87 9.34 6.33
CA GLY A 592 20.68 8.65 6.82
C GLY A 592 19.98 7.78 5.79
N TRP A 593 19.54 8.35 4.65
CA TRP A 593 18.86 7.53 3.63
C TRP A 593 19.82 6.55 2.93
N ILE A 594 21.12 6.84 2.83
CA ILE A 594 22.13 5.88 2.37
C ILE A 594 22.22 4.68 3.33
N SER A 595 22.18 4.90 4.65
CA SER A 595 22.18 3.79 5.62
C SER A 595 20.91 2.90 5.51
N ALA A 596 19.75 3.52 5.28
CA ALA A 596 18.49 2.80 5.02
C ALA A 596 18.54 2.03 3.68
N LEU A 597 19.15 2.61 2.65
CA LEU A 597 19.38 1.94 1.36
C LEU A 597 20.27 0.70 1.51
N LEU A 598 21.33 0.76 2.33
CA LEU A 598 22.20 -0.40 2.58
C LEU A 598 21.42 -1.55 3.26
N VAL A 599 20.53 -1.23 4.20
CA VAL A 599 19.62 -2.23 4.83
C VAL A 599 18.67 -2.84 3.79
N ILE A 600 18.09 -2.03 2.90
CA ILE A 600 17.20 -2.50 1.81
C ILE A 600 17.98 -3.38 0.82
N ALA A 601 19.16 -2.95 0.39
CA ALA A 601 20.00 -3.68 -0.57
C ALA A 601 20.45 -5.03 0.00
N PHE A 602 20.85 -5.07 1.28
CA PHE A 602 21.23 -6.31 1.96
C PHE A 602 20.06 -7.29 2.09
N THR A 603 18.87 -6.81 2.49
CA THR A 603 17.66 -7.65 2.56
C THR A 603 17.14 -8.10 1.19
N HIS A 604 17.41 -7.34 0.11
CA HIS A 604 17.12 -7.73 -1.27
C HIS A 604 18.09 -8.81 -1.79
N VAL A 605 19.40 -8.58 -1.72
CA VAL A 605 20.43 -9.51 -2.27
C VAL A 605 20.29 -10.92 -1.68
N PHE A 606 20.04 -11.03 -0.37
CA PHE A 606 19.90 -12.31 0.31
C PHE A 606 18.47 -12.87 0.35
N PHE A 607 17.48 -12.23 -0.31
CA PHE A 607 16.06 -12.58 -0.22
C PHE A 607 15.76 -14.06 -0.56
N PHE A 608 16.35 -14.59 -1.63
CA PHE A 608 16.22 -16.00 -2.04
C PHE A 608 16.65 -17.02 -0.97
N THR A 609 17.56 -16.65 -0.06
CA THR A 609 18.07 -17.58 0.96
C THR A 609 17.01 -17.93 2.01
N GLY A 610 16.06 -17.02 2.23
CA GLY A 610 15.11 -17.09 3.34
C GLY A 610 15.71 -16.93 4.74
N ILE A 611 17.01 -16.61 4.88
CA ILE A 611 17.71 -16.48 6.18
C ILE A 611 17.06 -15.42 7.09
N PHE A 612 16.41 -14.41 6.51
CA PHE A 612 15.76 -13.33 7.24
C PHE A 612 14.25 -13.54 7.47
N ALA A 613 13.62 -14.52 6.80
CA ALA A 613 12.20 -14.76 6.97
C ALA A 613 11.95 -15.80 8.09
N SER A 614 11.22 -15.40 9.13
CA SER A 614 10.79 -16.34 10.18
C SER A 614 9.98 -17.51 9.60
N THR A 615 10.15 -18.70 10.17
CA THR A 615 9.36 -19.91 9.84
C THR A 615 7.85 -19.70 9.96
N THR A 616 7.40 -18.76 10.82
CA THR A 616 5.99 -18.40 10.98
C THR A 616 5.44 -17.47 9.88
N THR A 617 6.31 -16.89 9.05
CA THR A 617 5.96 -15.88 8.03
C THR A 617 6.28 -16.33 6.60
N ARG A 618 6.72 -17.58 6.44
CA ARG A 618 7.11 -18.16 5.16
C ARG A 618 5.87 -18.65 4.43
N ASP A 619 5.55 -18.01 3.32
CA ASP A 619 4.34 -18.30 2.56
C ASP A 619 4.48 -19.61 1.78
N THR A 620 3.62 -20.59 2.10
CA THR A 620 3.55 -21.88 1.42
C THR A 620 2.98 -21.77 0.01
N ASP A 621 2.15 -20.76 -0.26
CA ASP A 621 1.49 -20.61 -1.57
C ASP A 621 2.47 -20.05 -2.62
N ASN A 622 3.57 -19.41 -2.21
CA ASN A 622 4.65 -19.04 -3.14
C ASN A 622 5.39 -20.28 -3.70
N ARG A 623 5.51 -21.37 -2.94
CA ARG A 623 5.97 -22.67 -3.50
C ARG A 623 4.96 -23.25 -4.49
N LEU A 624 3.67 -22.98 -4.30
CA LEU A 624 2.62 -23.30 -5.27
C LEU A 624 2.61 -22.36 -6.49
N ALA A 625 3.13 -21.13 -6.38
CA ALA A 625 3.34 -20.22 -7.51
C ALA A 625 4.54 -20.63 -8.40
N ALA A 626 5.56 -21.28 -7.82
CA ALA A 626 6.59 -21.98 -8.58
C ALA A 626 6.09 -23.30 -9.21
N LEU A 627 5.01 -23.91 -8.67
CA LEU A 627 4.49 -25.18 -9.18
C LEU A 627 4.07 -25.14 -10.66
N PRO A 628 3.44 -24.09 -11.23
CA PRO A 628 3.26 -23.90 -12.67
C PRO A 628 4.52 -24.10 -13.52
N PHE A 629 5.69 -23.66 -13.05
CA PHE A 629 6.97 -23.86 -13.74
C PHE A 629 7.36 -25.35 -13.73
N PHE A 630 7.26 -26.02 -12.58
CA PHE A 630 7.51 -27.46 -12.45
C PHE A 630 6.44 -28.36 -13.12
N LEU A 631 5.20 -27.89 -13.25
CA LEU A 631 4.09 -28.56 -13.96
C LEU A 631 4.21 -28.42 -15.49
N ALA A 632 4.76 -27.31 -15.97
CA ALA A 632 5.19 -27.18 -17.37
C ALA A 632 6.37 -28.11 -17.67
N LEU A 633 7.30 -28.25 -16.71
CA LEU A 633 8.43 -29.19 -16.72
C LEU A 633 8.07 -30.62 -16.25
N ASN A 634 6.78 -30.93 -16.16
CA ASN A 634 6.21 -32.28 -16.09
C ASN A 634 6.37 -33.09 -14.78
N PHE A 635 6.24 -32.44 -13.62
CA PHE A 635 6.04 -33.14 -12.33
C PHE A 635 4.68 -32.79 -11.69
N GLY A 636 3.76 -33.77 -11.65
CA GLY A 636 2.50 -33.71 -10.87
C GLY A 636 1.21 -33.87 -11.69
N ASP A 637 0.42 -34.90 -11.39
CA ASP A 637 -0.93 -35.09 -11.92
C ASP A 637 -1.96 -34.47 -10.93
N ALA A 638 -2.33 -33.20 -11.16
CA ALA A 638 -3.36 -32.52 -10.37
C ALA A 638 -4.77 -33.06 -10.66
N SER A 639 -5.63 -33.13 -9.63
CA SER A 639 -6.96 -33.74 -9.74
C SER A 639 -7.95 -32.91 -10.56
N LYS A 640 -8.96 -33.58 -11.13
CA LYS A 640 -9.95 -32.95 -12.02
C LYS A 640 -10.85 -31.94 -11.28
N GLU A 641 -11.14 -32.17 -10.00
CA GLU A 641 -11.96 -31.23 -9.21
C GLU A 641 -11.25 -29.89 -8.97
N GLN A 642 -9.95 -29.89 -8.60
CA GLN A 642 -9.21 -28.64 -8.36
C GLN A 642 -9.15 -27.74 -9.61
N LEU A 643 -8.96 -28.32 -10.80
CA LEU A 643 -9.00 -27.53 -12.05
C LEU A 643 -10.40 -26.96 -12.33
N ARG A 644 -11.47 -27.71 -12.05
CA ARG A 644 -12.85 -27.27 -12.30
C ARG A 644 -13.27 -26.13 -11.36
N GLU A 645 -12.75 -26.10 -10.13
CA GLU A 645 -12.99 -25.00 -9.21
C GLU A 645 -12.21 -23.73 -9.60
N LEU A 646 -11.01 -23.88 -10.16
CA LEU A 646 -10.25 -22.77 -10.75
C LEU A 646 -10.99 -22.13 -11.94
N ASP A 647 -11.41 -22.94 -12.93
CA ASP A 647 -12.09 -22.44 -14.13
C ASP A 647 -13.37 -21.63 -13.79
N ALA A 648 -14.10 -22.02 -12.73
CA ALA A 648 -15.29 -21.30 -12.26
C ALA A 648 -14.96 -19.88 -11.72
N ARG A 649 -13.82 -19.71 -11.03
CA ARG A 649 -13.37 -18.41 -10.48
C ARG A 649 -12.85 -17.45 -11.56
N PHE A 650 -12.44 -17.95 -12.74
CA PHE A 650 -11.81 -17.15 -13.80
C PHE A 650 -12.77 -16.64 -14.89
N THR A 651 -14.06 -16.54 -14.59
CA THR A 651 -15.02 -15.82 -15.44
C THR A 651 -14.81 -14.30 -15.33
N LEU A 652 -13.89 -13.75 -16.15
CA LEU A 652 -13.61 -12.30 -16.19
C LEU A 652 -14.90 -11.51 -16.37
N ARG A 653 -15.19 -10.63 -15.41
CA ARG A 653 -16.32 -9.69 -15.49
C ARG A 653 -16.11 -8.72 -16.64
N THR A 654 -17.19 -8.37 -17.33
CA THR A 654 -17.19 -7.39 -18.44
C THR A 654 -16.59 -6.04 -18.02
N SER A 655 -16.81 -5.60 -16.78
CA SER A 655 -16.19 -4.40 -16.21
C SER A 655 -14.66 -4.42 -16.25
N SER A 656 -14.02 -5.57 -16.00
CA SER A 656 -12.55 -5.69 -16.02
C SER A 656 -11.97 -5.52 -17.42
N TYR A 657 -12.66 -6.01 -18.46
CA TYR A 657 -12.26 -5.77 -19.85
C TYR A 657 -12.37 -4.28 -20.24
N VAL A 658 -13.41 -3.59 -19.76
CA VAL A 658 -13.58 -2.14 -20.01
C VAL A 658 -12.49 -1.33 -19.31
N ILE A 659 -12.25 -1.59 -18.02
CA ILE A 659 -11.27 -0.84 -17.22
C ILE A 659 -9.83 -1.02 -17.76
N CYS A 660 -9.43 -2.24 -18.13
CA CYS A 660 -8.12 -2.48 -18.73
C CYS A 660 -8.02 -2.03 -20.20
N GLY A 661 -9.14 -2.04 -20.94
CA GLY A 661 -9.18 -1.70 -22.37
C GLY A 661 -9.07 -0.21 -22.66
N ILE A 662 -9.71 0.65 -21.85
CA ILE A 662 -9.74 2.10 -22.07
C ILE A 662 -8.32 2.71 -22.13
N PRO A 663 -7.40 2.46 -21.17
CA PRO A 663 -6.04 2.99 -21.23
C PRO A 663 -5.24 2.54 -22.47
N LEU A 664 -5.42 1.28 -22.89
CA LEU A 664 -4.77 0.73 -24.09
C LEU A 664 -5.27 1.42 -25.36
N VAL A 665 -6.58 1.67 -25.47
CA VAL A 665 -7.16 2.40 -26.61
C VAL A 665 -6.69 3.86 -26.63
N ILE A 666 -6.61 4.53 -25.47
CA ILE A 666 -6.09 5.90 -25.38
C ILE A 666 -4.61 5.96 -25.80
N SER A 667 -3.77 5.04 -25.31
CA SER A 667 -2.36 4.88 -25.73
C SER A 667 -2.23 4.67 -27.25
N MET A 668 -3.08 3.83 -27.84
CA MET A 668 -3.07 3.57 -29.27
C MET A 668 -3.49 4.80 -30.09
N LEU A 669 -4.55 5.50 -29.69
CA LEU A 669 -5.03 6.70 -30.37
C LEU A 669 -4.00 7.82 -30.32
N LEU A 670 -3.42 8.11 -29.15
CA LEU A 670 -2.36 9.12 -28.99
C LEU A 670 -1.13 8.79 -29.86
N GLY A 671 -0.72 7.52 -29.92
CA GLY A 671 0.42 7.08 -30.71
C GLY A 671 0.17 7.21 -32.22
N ILE A 672 -1.04 6.90 -32.68
CA ILE A 672 -1.45 7.14 -34.08
C ILE A 672 -1.50 8.65 -34.38
N SER A 673 -2.05 9.47 -33.48
CA SER A 673 -2.06 10.93 -33.64
C SER A 673 -0.65 11.52 -33.68
N PHE A 674 0.30 10.98 -32.91
CA PHE A 674 1.72 11.36 -33.02
C PHE A 674 2.32 10.96 -34.38
N LEU A 675 2.08 9.73 -34.84
CA LEU A 675 2.60 9.25 -36.13
C LEU A 675 2.07 10.03 -37.35
N ILE A 676 0.91 10.69 -37.23
CA ILE A 676 0.32 11.54 -38.28
C ILE A 676 0.78 13.01 -38.17
N SER A 677 0.94 13.54 -36.96
CA SER A 677 1.18 14.98 -36.73
C SER A 677 2.64 15.35 -36.42
N HIS A 678 3.46 14.37 -36.02
CA HIS A 678 4.82 14.52 -35.49
C HIS A 678 4.94 15.45 -34.25
N ILE A 679 3.83 15.78 -33.57
CA ILE A 679 3.83 16.64 -32.38
C ILE A 679 4.37 15.85 -31.18
N ILE A 680 5.58 16.17 -30.72
CA ILE A 680 6.30 15.42 -29.66
C ILE A 680 5.53 15.38 -28.33
N GLY A 681 4.70 16.39 -28.03
CA GLY A 681 3.79 16.35 -26.87
C GLY A 681 2.80 15.16 -26.90
N LEU A 682 2.36 14.73 -28.09
CA LEU A 682 1.53 13.53 -28.24
C LEU A 682 2.34 12.24 -28.05
N TYR A 683 3.64 12.23 -28.39
CA TYR A 683 4.51 11.10 -28.03
C TYR A 683 4.71 10.99 -26.51
N ALA A 684 4.96 12.10 -25.81
CA ALA A 684 5.05 12.12 -24.35
C ALA A 684 3.75 11.62 -23.70
N ALA A 685 2.59 12.06 -24.18
CA ALA A 685 1.29 11.56 -23.75
C ALA A 685 1.08 10.06 -24.08
N THR A 686 1.55 9.60 -25.24
CA THR A 686 1.53 8.17 -25.63
C THR A 686 2.35 7.34 -24.65
N PHE A 687 3.58 7.76 -24.35
CA PHE A 687 4.49 7.07 -23.44
C PHE A 687 3.87 6.94 -22.03
N ALA A 688 3.33 8.05 -21.50
CA ALA A 688 2.64 8.06 -20.21
C ALA A 688 1.39 7.15 -20.20
N ALA A 689 0.50 7.29 -21.19
CA ALA A 689 -0.70 6.46 -21.30
C ALA A 689 -0.37 4.96 -21.44
N THR A 690 0.73 4.63 -22.11
CA THR A 690 1.20 3.25 -22.32
C THR A 690 1.70 2.62 -21.01
N LEU A 691 2.44 3.36 -20.19
CA LEU A 691 2.88 2.90 -18.86
C LEU A 691 1.70 2.79 -17.87
N VAL A 692 0.77 3.75 -17.89
CA VAL A 692 -0.48 3.66 -17.11
C VAL A 692 -1.29 2.44 -17.52
N ALA A 693 -1.40 2.14 -18.82
CA ALA A 693 -2.08 0.95 -19.31
C ALA A 693 -1.39 -0.34 -18.85
N ALA A 694 -0.05 -0.43 -18.95
CA ALA A 694 0.71 -1.57 -18.47
C ALA A 694 0.53 -1.79 -16.95
N PHE A 695 0.56 -0.73 -16.15
CA PHE A 695 0.34 -0.82 -14.70
C PHE A 695 -1.10 -1.19 -14.34
N MET A 696 -2.11 -0.61 -15.01
CA MET A 696 -3.52 -0.99 -14.81
C MET A 696 -3.79 -2.44 -15.17
N VAL A 697 -3.24 -2.92 -16.30
CA VAL A 697 -3.30 -4.34 -16.69
C VAL A 697 -2.65 -5.21 -15.61
N HIS A 698 -1.45 -4.86 -15.14
CA HIS A 698 -0.78 -5.59 -14.05
C HIS A 698 -1.63 -5.65 -12.78
N TYR A 699 -2.11 -4.49 -12.28
CA TYR A 699 -2.95 -4.35 -11.09
C TYR A 699 -4.20 -5.26 -11.14
N TYR A 700 -5.02 -5.11 -12.19
CA TYR A 700 -6.29 -5.83 -12.25
C TYR A 700 -6.11 -7.31 -12.59
N SER A 701 -5.12 -7.67 -13.41
CA SER A 701 -4.87 -9.08 -13.73
C SER A 701 -4.29 -9.89 -12.57
N ASP A 702 -3.62 -9.23 -11.61
CA ASP A 702 -3.18 -9.87 -10.36
C ASP A 702 -4.36 -10.24 -9.48
N ALA A 703 -5.30 -9.31 -9.29
CA ALA A 703 -6.56 -9.56 -8.59
C ALA A 703 -7.50 -10.57 -9.30
N LEU A 704 -7.27 -10.88 -10.59
CA LEU A 704 -8.14 -11.76 -11.40
C LEU A 704 -7.63 -13.20 -11.54
N SER A 705 -6.33 -13.48 -11.53
CA SER A 705 -5.83 -14.84 -11.84
C SER A 705 -4.37 -15.10 -11.49
N ASN A 706 -4.15 -16.07 -10.59
CA ASN A 706 -2.86 -16.77 -10.38
C ASN A 706 -2.61 -17.92 -11.39
N SER A 707 -3.43 -18.05 -12.45
CA SER A 707 -3.24 -19.08 -13.48
C SER A 707 -2.13 -18.74 -14.49
N LEU A 708 -1.55 -19.79 -15.09
CA LEU A 708 -0.50 -19.70 -16.11
C LEU A 708 -0.93 -18.88 -17.35
N SER A 709 -2.20 -18.94 -17.75
CA SER A 709 -2.74 -18.14 -18.87
C SER A 709 -2.87 -16.66 -18.52
N GLY A 710 -3.20 -16.34 -17.27
CA GLY A 710 -3.15 -14.97 -16.75
C GLY A 710 -1.74 -14.39 -16.78
N SER A 711 -0.75 -15.15 -16.28
CA SER A 711 0.67 -14.74 -16.32
C SER A 711 1.19 -14.54 -17.75
N LEU A 712 0.86 -15.45 -18.68
CA LEU A 712 1.21 -15.33 -20.10
C LEU A 712 0.58 -14.08 -20.75
N LEU A 713 -0.66 -13.73 -20.41
CA LEU A 713 -1.31 -12.51 -20.91
C LEU A 713 -0.61 -11.25 -20.39
N ARG A 714 -0.34 -11.18 -19.07
CA ARG A 714 0.39 -10.05 -18.47
C ARG A 714 1.72 -9.82 -19.18
N PHE A 715 2.48 -10.89 -19.36
CA PHE A 715 3.79 -10.86 -19.99
C PHE A 715 3.73 -10.33 -21.42
N THR A 716 2.86 -10.91 -22.25
CA THR A 716 2.76 -10.57 -23.67
C THR A 716 2.19 -9.17 -23.91
N LEU A 717 1.26 -8.70 -23.08
CA LEU A 717 0.79 -7.31 -23.10
C LEU A 717 1.88 -6.32 -22.68
N TRP A 718 2.68 -6.63 -21.65
CA TRP A 718 3.78 -5.77 -21.22
C TRP A 718 4.86 -5.61 -22.31
N MET A 719 5.25 -6.72 -22.96
CA MET A 719 6.14 -6.68 -24.12
C MET A 719 5.55 -5.86 -25.28
N LEU A 720 4.24 -6.01 -25.56
CA LEU A 720 3.56 -5.21 -26.58
C LEU A 720 3.57 -3.71 -26.23
N THR A 721 3.40 -3.32 -24.96
CA THR A 721 3.46 -1.91 -24.55
C THR A 721 4.84 -1.28 -24.76
N LEU A 722 5.94 -2.00 -24.51
CA LEU A 722 7.29 -1.52 -24.84
C LEU A 722 7.50 -1.38 -26.36
N VAL A 723 7.05 -2.38 -27.12
CA VAL A 723 7.14 -2.36 -28.59
C VAL A 723 6.31 -1.22 -29.16
N TRP A 724 5.18 -0.86 -28.57
CA TRP A 724 4.40 0.32 -28.99
C TRP A 724 5.18 1.63 -28.78
N CYS A 725 5.81 1.83 -27.62
CA CYS A 725 6.68 2.99 -27.37
C CYS A 725 7.89 3.04 -28.32
N TYR A 726 8.49 1.89 -28.67
CA TYR A 726 9.58 1.80 -29.65
C TYR A 726 9.10 2.13 -31.07
N VAL A 727 8.02 1.49 -31.55
CA VAL A 727 7.49 1.66 -32.90
C VAL A 727 7.04 3.11 -33.13
N THR A 728 6.33 3.71 -32.18
CA THR A 728 5.87 5.10 -32.30
C THR A 728 7.04 6.09 -32.34
N PHE A 729 8.06 5.95 -31.49
CA PHE A 729 9.26 6.80 -31.53
C PHE A 729 10.08 6.61 -32.81
N ALA A 730 10.38 5.35 -33.15
CA ALA A 730 11.25 4.99 -34.27
C ALA A 730 10.67 5.41 -35.62
N LEU A 731 9.35 5.27 -35.83
CA LEU A 731 8.72 5.70 -37.07
C LEU A 731 8.41 7.21 -37.06
N GLY A 732 7.94 7.74 -35.93
CA GLY A 732 7.50 9.14 -35.82
C GLY A 732 8.61 10.18 -35.93
N LEU A 733 9.87 9.84 -35.60
CA LEU A 733 11.00 10.77 -35.66
C LEU A 733 11.99 10.52 -36.82
N GLN A 734 11.92 9.38 -37.52
CA GLN A 734 12.87 9.03 -38.61
C GLN A 734 12.41 9.44 -40.02
N ASN A 735 11.18 9.95 -40.20
CA ASN A 735 10.63 10.42 -41.48
C ASN A 735 10.93 9.49 -42.67
N ASN A 736 10.49 8.23 -42.56
CA ASN A 736 10.65 7.16 -43.56
C ASN A 736 12.09 6.69 -43.89
N SER A 737 13.11 7.02 -43.08
CA SER A 737 14.39 6.31 -43.14
C SER A 737 14.20 4.79 -42.93
N HIS A 738 14.58 4.00 -43.93
CA HIS A 738 14.37 2.54 -43.95
C HIS A 738 15.07 1.79 -42.80
N ARG A 739 16.04 2.42 -42.11
CA ARG A 739 16.95 1.80 -41.13
C ARG A 739 16.23 1.14 -39.95
N TYR A 740 15.17 1.74 -39.41
CA TYR A 740 14.43 1.20 -38.25
C TYR A 740 13.10 0.53 -38.63
N GLY A 741 12.55 0.81 -39.82
CA GLY A 741 11.26 0.30 -40.26
C GLY A 741 11.16 -1.23 -40.25
N VAL A 742 12.20 -1.95 -40.67
CA VAL A 742 12.24 -3.42 -40.66
C VAL A 742 12.15 -3.96 -39.22
N SER A 743 12.94 -3.42 -38.30
CA SER A 743 12.92 -3.84 -36.88
C SER A 743 11.58 -3.55 -36.20
N ALA A 744 10.97 -2.40 -36.50
CA ALA A 744 9.66 -2.01 -35.99
C ALA A 744 8.55 -2.97 -36.47
N MET A 745 8.53 -3.31 -37.76
CA MET A 745 7.56 -4.27 -38.31
C MET A 745 7.75 -5.68 -37.74
N VAL A 746 8.98 -6.18 -37.67
CA VAL A 746 9.26 -7.52 -37.10
C VAL A 746 8.88 -7.58 -35.62
N ALA A 747 9.23 -6.57 -34.82
CA ALA A 747 8.88 -6.52 -33.40
C ALA A 747 7.34 -6.46 -33.19
N LEU A 748 6.62 -5.68 -34.00
CA LEU A 748 5.17 -5.53 -33.93
C LEU A 748 4.44 -6.83 -34.33
N ILE A 749 4.84 -7.46 -35.44
CA ILE A 749 4.27 -8.73 -35.90
C ILE A 749 4.50 -9.83 -34.86
N LEU A 750 5.73 -9.94 -34.33
CA LEU A 750 6.08 -10.98 -33.36
C LEU A 750 5.29 -10.83 -32.06
N ASN A 751 5.26 -9.64 -31.45
CA ASN A 751 4.57 -9.42 -30.18
C ASN A 751 3.04 -9.39 -30.34
N GLY A 752 2.53 -8.88 -31.47
CA GLY A 752 1.12 -9.03 -31.84
C GLY A 752 0.72 -10.50 -31.96
N SER A 753 1.57 -11.35 -32.56
CA SER A 753 1.34 -12.80 -32.61
C SER A 753 1.30 -13.40 -31.20
N PHE A 754 2.24 -13.04 -30.31
CA PHE A 754 2.26 -13.54 -28.93
C PHE A 754 1.00 -13.16 -28.14
N VAL A 755 0.50 -11.92 -28.27
CA VAL A 755 -0.74 -11.48 -27.61
C VAL A 755 -1.97 -12.20 -28.17
N LEU A 756 -2.09 -12.38 -29.49
CA LEU A 756 -3.17 -13.18 -30.09
C LEU A 756 -3.14 -14.64 -29.61
N LEU A 757 -1.94 -15.20 -29.45
CA LEU A 757 -1.72 -16.58 -29.01
C LEU A 757 -2.00 -16.74 -27.50
N ALA A 758 -1.67 -15.74 -26.68
CA ALA A 758 -2.06 -15.66 -25.27
C ALA A 758 -3.58 -15.52 -25.08
N MET A 759 -4.22 -14.60 -25.82
CA MET A 759 -5.68 -14.43 -25.86
C MET A 759 -6.39 -15.73 -26.26
N SER A 760 -5.84 -16.46 -27.23
CA SER A 760 -6.33 -17.78 -27.66
C SER A 760 -6.20 -18.86 -26.58
N CYS A 761 -5.38 -18.65 -25.55
CA CYS A 761 -5.23 -19.55 -24.41
C CYS A 761 -6.09 -19.19 -23.20
N LEU A 762 -6.63 -17.96 -23.10
CA LEU A 762 -7.53 -17.57 -22.00
C LEU A 762 -8.80 -18.43 -21.91
N ARG A 763 -9.25 -19.00 -23.04
CA ARG A 763 -10.42 -19.89 -23.13
C ARG A 763 -10.04 -21.39 -23.18
N ARG A 764 -8.82 -21.75 -22.76
CA ARG A 764 -8.33 -23.14 -22.79
C ARG A 764 -8.01 -23.61 -21.36
N PRO A 765 -8.41 -24.83 -20.96
CA PRO A 765 -8.09 -25.34 -19.64
C PRO A 765 -6.58 -25.51 -19.46
N GLY A 766 -6.09 -25.44 -18.22
CA GLY A 766 -4.65 -25.40 -17.89
C GLY A 766 -3.81 -26.59 -18.38
N ARG A 767 -4.43 -27.75 -18.66
CA ARG A 767 -3.77 -28.93 -19.25
C ARG A 767 -3.64 -28.88 -20.78
N SER A 768 -4.05 -27.79 -21.44
CA SER A 768 -4.03 -27.69 -22.91
C SER A 768 -2.60 -27.65 -23.48
N ARG A 769 -2.36 -28.45 -24.53
CA ARG A 769 -1.07 -28.46 -25.26
C ARG A 769 -0.74 -27.09 -25.85
N LEU A 770 -1.75 -26.31 -26.25
CA LEU A 770 -1.58 -24.96 -26.78
C LEU A 770 -0.90 -24.06 -25.74
N LEU A 771 -1.49 -23.87 -24.56
CA LEU A 771 -0.94 -23.01 -23.50
C LEU A 771 0.50 -23.37 -23.12
N ARG A 772 0.82 -24.67 -23.05
CA ARG A 772 2.20 -25.14 -22.80
C ARG A 772 3.15 -24.73 -23.91
N MET A 773 2.79 -24.94 -25.18
CA MET A 773 3.59 -24.49 -26.33
C MET A 773 3.71 -22.96 -26.39
N SER A 774 2.64 -22.21 -26.09
CA SER A 774 2.64 -20.75 -26.02
C SER A 774 3.69 -20.24 -25.04
N TYR A 775 3.68 -20.80 -23.82
CA TYR A 775 4.60 -20.43 -22.76
C TYR A 775 6.04 -20.82 -23.10
N LEU A 776 6.26 -22.02 -23.65
CA LEU A 776 7.58 -22.46 -24.11
C LEU A 776 8.13 -21.59 -25.24
N VAL A 777 7.30 -21.18 -26.22
CA VAL A 777 7.73 -20.29 -27.32
C VAL A 777 8.12 -18.91 -26.78
N VAL A 778 7.31 -18.32 -25.88
CA VAL A 778 7.63 -17.02 -25.26
C VAL A 778 8.90 -17.11 -24.41
N MET A 779 9.07 -18.16 -23.60
CA MET A 779 10.29 -18.37 -22.79
C MET A 779 11.53 -18.61 -23.67
N THR A 780 11.40 -19.39 -24.75
CA THR A 780 12.48 -19.61 -25.72
C THR A 780 12.87 -18.30 -26.42
N TYR A 781 11.91 -17.42 -26.72
CA TYR A 781 12.18 -16.09 -27.26
C TYR A 781 12.95 -15.20 -26.28
N ILE A 782 12.57 -15.16 -24.99
CA ILE A 782 13.30 -14.39 -23.96
C ILE A 782 14.73 -14.90 -23.82
N VAL A 783 14.91 -16.22 -23.68
CA VAL A 783 16.23 -16.86 -23.52
C VAL A 783 17.08 -16.66 -24.78
N GLY A 784 16.49 -16.75 -25.97
CA GLY A 784 17.17 -16.45 -27.24
C GLY A 784 17.62 -14.99 -27.35
N CYS A 785 16.77 -14.04 -26.95
CA CYS A 785 17.12 -12.62 -26.90
C CYS A 785 18.22 -12.34 -25.87
N TRP A 786 18.18 -13.00 -24.70
CA TRP A 786 19.22 -12.90 -23.68
C TRP A 786 20.57 -13.48 -24.17
N ILE A 787 20.58 -14.66 -24.79
CA ILE A 787 21.79 -15.23 -25.41
C ILE A 787 22.35 -14.28 -26.49
N ALA A 788 21.46 -13.62 -27.25
CA ALA A 788 21.83 -12.64 -28.26
C ALA A 788 22.42 -11.32 -27.70
N VAL A 789 22.37 -11.06 -26.39
CA VAL A 789 23.07 -9.91 -25.77
C VAL A 789 24.57 -10.01 -26.00
N PHE A 790 25.16 -11.19 -25.76
CA PHE A 790 26.60 -11.42 -25.83
C PHE A 790 27.23 -11.14 -27.22
N PRO A 791 26.70 -11.64 -28.36
CA PRO A 791 27.27 -11.39 -29.69
C PRO A 791 26.82 -10.07 -30.33
N LEU A 792 25.74 -9.42 -29.88
CA LEU A 792 25.22 -8.20 -30.52
C LEU A 792 25.66 -6.91 -29.81
N LEU A 793 25.73 -6.90 -28.48
CA LEU A 793 26.09 -5.72 -27.70
C LEU A 793 27.54 -5.79 -27.24
N ASP A 794 27.79 -6.44 -26.10
CA ASP A 794 29.11 -6.65 -25.51
C ASP A 794 29.07 -7.74 -24.43
N TRP A 795 30.23 -8.29 -24.08
CA TRP A 795 30.39 -9.26 -22.99
C TRP A 795 30.04 -8.67 -21.61
N SER A 796 30.34 -7.39 -21.35
CA SER A 796 30.10 -6.74 -20.05
C SER A 796 28.60 -6.67 -19.71
N ILE A 797 27.76 -6.23 -20.65
CA ILE A 797 26.32 -6.23 -20.47
C ILE A 797 25.76 -7.66 -20.44
N GLY A 798 26.34 -8.61 -21.19
CA GLY A 798 26.02 -10.03 -21.09
C GLY A 798 26.20 -10.59 -19.67
N LEU A 799 27.33 -10.31 -19.01
CA LEU A 799 27.60 -10.69 -17.62
C LEU A 799 26.62 -10.04 -16.63
N PHE A 800 26.33 -8.74 -16.78
CA PHE A 800 25.34 -8.04 -15.96
C PHE A 800 23.95 -8.70 -16.06
N CYS A 801 23.54 -9.06 -17.28
CA CYS A 801 22.28 -9.75 -17.52
C CYS A 801 22.26 -11.16 -16.95
N LEU A 802 23.37 -11.91 -17.05
CA LEU A 802 23.53 -13.23 -16.42
C LEU A 802 23.37 -13.16 -14.90
N ALA A 803 24.01 -12.19 -14.24
CA ALA A 803 23.90 -11.99 -12.79
C ALA A 803 22.46 -11.66 -12.36
N ILE A 804 21.80 -10.73 -13.07
CA ILE A 804 20.39 -10.39 -12.82
C ILE A 804 19.45 -11.56 -13.10
N MET A 805 19.72 -12.38 -14.13
CA MET A 805 18.94 -13.58 -14.44
C MET A 805 19.09 -14.65 -13.35
N ILE A 806 20.31 -14.90 -12.88
CA ILE A 806 20.56 -15.84 -11.78
C ILE A 806 19.83 -15.35 -10.52
N HIS A 807 19.94 -14.08 -10.15
CA HIS A 807 19.23 -13.57 -8.97
C HIS A 807 17.70 -13.63 -9.12
N ASN A 808 17.15 -13.31 -10.30
CA ASN A 808 15.71 -13.47 -10.57
C ASN A 808 15.27 -14.93 -10.47
N ALA A 809 16.03 -15.87 -11.06
CA ALA A 809 15.72 -17.30 -11.01
C ALA A 809 15.81 -17.86 -9.57
N LEU A 810 16.83 -17.48 -8.80
CA LEU A 810 16.95 -17.85 -7.39
C LEU A 810 15.78 -17.29 -6.56
N ASN A 811 15.41 -16.02 -6.76
CA ASN A 811 14.26 -15.42 -6.10
C ASN A 811 12.96 -16.17 -6.46
N ILE A 812 12.71 -16.47 -7.75
CA ILE A 812 11.50 -17.19 -8.21
C ILE A 812 11.41 -18.62 -7.64
N VAL A 813 12.54 -19.32 -7.47
CA VAL A 813 12.55 -20.73 -7.02
C VAL A 813 12.57 -20.86 -5.48
N PHE A 814 13.20 -19.93 -4.76
CA PHE A 814 13.49 -20.12 -3.33
C PHE A 814 12.88 -19.07 -2.37
N ALA A 815 12.34 -17.95 -2.88
CA ALA A 815 11.85 -16.85 -2.04
C ALA A 815 10.81 -17.30 -0.99
N PRO A 816 10.84 -16.72 0.23
CA PRO A 816 9.89 -17.03 1.30
C PRO A 816 8.58 -16.21 1.23
N ARG A 817 8.49 -15.22 0.32
CA ARG A 817 7.41 -14.23 0.17
C ARG A 817 7.27 -13.79 -1.30
N ASN A 818 6.19 -13.09 -1.63
CA ASN A 818 5.95 -12.51 -2.95
C ASN A 818 7.16 -11.71 -3.48
N LEU A 819 7.52 -11.96 -4.74
CA LEU A 819 8.63 -11.29 -5.43
C LEU A 819 8.43 -9.78 -5.55
N THR A 820 7.21 -9.35 -5.88
CA THR A 820 6.82 -7.95 -6.09
C THR A 820 5.48 -7.65 -5.41
N SER A 821 5.31 -6.46 -4.84
CA SER A 821 4.01 -5.96 -4.37
C SER A 821 3.45 -4.89 -5.31
N ILE A 822 2.13 -4.80 -5.38
CA ILE A 822 1.42 -3.82 -6.22
C ILE A 822 1.84 -2.38 -5.90
N ASN A 823 2.00 -2.06 -4.61
CA ASN A 823 2.42 -0.73 -4.14
C ASN A 823 3.83 -0.38 -4.64
N ALA A 824 4.75 -1.34 -4.67
CA ALA A 824 6.11 -1.14 -5.19
C ALA A 824 6.16 -1.03 -6.71
N SER A 825 5.37 -1.85 -7.43
CA SER A 825 5.19 -1.74 -8.87
C SER A 825 4.68 -0.35 -9.28
N PHE A 826 3.84 0.29 -8.45
CA PHE A 826 3.39 1.67 -8.67
C PHE A 826 4.54 2.69 -8.59
N PHE A 827 5.36 2.65 -7.53
CA PHE A 827 6.49 3.59 -7.40
C PHE A 827 7.49 3.48 -8.56
N LEU A 828 7.83 2.27 -9.00
CA LEU A 828 8.69 2.08 -10.18
C LEU A 828 8.01 2.59 -11.46
N ALA A 829 6.73 2.27 -11.69
CA ALA A 829 6.01 2.70 -12.88
C ALA A 829 5.90 4.23 -12.97
N VAL A 830 5.68 4.92 -11.84
CA VAL A 830 5.67 6.39 -11.77
C VAL A 830 7.07 6.97 -12.04
N ALA A 831 8.13 6.40 -11.43
CA ALA A 831 9.50 6.87 -11.67
C ALA A 831 9.92 6.72 -13.14
N VAL A 832 9.65 5.57 -13.77
CA VAL A 832 9.90 5.34 -15.21
C VAL A 832 9.08 6.29 -16.08
N MET A 833 7.81 6.54 -15.73
CA MET A 833 6.94 7.46 -16.46
C MET A 833 7.47 8.90 -16.43
N LEU A 834 7.77 9.41 -15.24
CA LEU A 834 8.26 10.79 -15.06
C LEU A 834 9.62 10.98 -15.73
N LEU A 835 10.58 10.07 -15.50
CA LEU A 835 11.91 10.18 -16.09
C LEU A 835 11.88 10.08 -17.62
N GLY A 836 11.12 9.14 -18.18
CA GLY A 836 10.98 8.98 -19.62
C GLY A 836 10.31 10.18 -20.30
N VAL A 837 9.23 10.72 -19.72
CA VAL A 837 8.58 11.95 -20.20
C VAL A 837 9.53 13.14 -20.11
N SER A 838 10.29 13.28 -19.02
CA SER A 838 11.31 14.32 -18.88
C SER A 838 12.38 14.21 -19.97
N CYS A 839 13.01 13.05 -20.19
CA CYS A 839 14.01 12.87 -21.24
C CYS A 839 13.48 13.21 -22.65
N VAL A 840 12.22 12.88 -22.94
CA VAL A 840 11.54 13.22 -24.20
C VAL A 840 11.34 14.73 -24.35
N LEU A 841 10.79 15.41 -23.35
CA LEU A 841 10.49 16.84 -23.41
C LEU A 841 11.76 17.70 -23.38
N LEU A 842 12.71 17.37 -22.50
CA LEU A 842 13.98 18.06 -22.36
C LEU A 842 14.88 17.86 -23.59
N GLY A 843 14.93 16.63 -24.13
CA GLY A 843 15.62 16.35 -25.38
C GLY A 843 15.02 17.12 -26.56
N TRP A 844 13.70 17.29 -26.62
CA TRP A 844 13.05 18.15 -27.62
C TRP A 844 13.40 19.63 -27.42
N TYR A 845 13.28 20.16 -26.19
CA TYR A 845 13.62 21.57 -25.88
C TYR A 845 15.11 21.87 -26.10
N GLY A 846 15.98 20.87 -26.00
CA GLY A 846 17.40 20.96 -26.34
C GLY A 846 17.75 20.62 -27.79
N THR A 847 16.80 20.73 -28.73
CA THR A 847 17.09 20.74 -30.18
C THR A 847 17.41 22.16 -30.68
N THR A 848 18.15 22.27 -31.79
CA THR A 848 18.15 23.49 -32.59
C THR A 848 16.85 23.56 -33.39
N LEU A 849 15.91 24.35 -32.89
CA LEU A 849 14.66 24.69 -33.59
C LEU A 849 14.99 25.47 -34.87
N MET A 850 14.40 25.03 -35.98
CA MET A 850 14.76 25.48 -37.33
C MET A 850 13.78 26.54 -37.85
N THR A 851 14.26 27.75 -38.12
CA THR A 851 13.46 28.86 -38.65
C THR A 851 13.29 28.76 -40.17
N THR A 852 12.10 29.06 -40.68
CA THR A 852 11.79 29.02 -42.13
C THR A 852 11.80 30.38 -42.81
N ALA A 853 11.75 31.46 -42.03
CA ALA A 853 11.80 32.84 -42.48
C ALA A 853 13.04 33.55 -41.90
N PRO A 854 13.58 34.58 -42.56
CA PRO A 854 14.64 35.43 -42.02
C PRO A 854 14.23 36.02 -40.66
N GLN A 855 15.15 36.06 -39.70
CA GLN A 855 14.94 36.69 -38.38
C GLN A 855 15.58 38.08 -38.27
N SER A 856 16.45 38.43 -39.22
CA SER A 856 16.98 39.77 -39.39
C SER A 856 15.93 40.75 -39.93
N LEU A 857 16.15 42.03 -39.65
CA LEU A 857 15.55 43.14 -40.39
C LEU A 857 16.67 44.00 -40.98
N SER A 858 16.39 44.71 -42.07
CA SER A 858 17.34 45.61 -42.71
C SER A 858 17.99 46.57 -41.67
N PRO A 859 19.33 46.74 -41.68
CA PRO A 859 20.03 47.57 -40.71
C PRO A 859 19.44 48.97 -40.58
N GLY A 860 19.31 49.44 -39.35
CA GLY A 860 19.02 50.83 -39.07
C GLY A 860 20.27 51.71 -39.13
N PRO A 861 20.12 53.04 -39.06
CA PRO A 861 21.23 53.87 -38.61
C PRO A 861 21.71 53.40 -37.23
N PRO A 862 23.02 53.48 -36.94
CA PRO A 862 23.60 53.04 -35.66
C PRO A 862 23.11 53.92 -34.52
N ASN A 863 22.03 53.48 -33.86
CA ASN A 863 21.24 54.26 -32.91
C ASN A 863 21.20 53.60 -31.53
N THR A 864 22.16 53.94 -30.67
CA THR A 864 21.97 54.04 -29.21
C THR A 864 23.08 54.93 -28.65
N PRO A 865 22.85 55.72 -27.58
CA PRO A 865 23.95 56.30 -26.83
C PRO A 865 24.81 55.16 -26.25
N SER A 866 26.13 55.35 -26.22
CA SER A 866 27.06 54.34 -25.72
C SER A 866 26.86 54.13 -24.21
N LEU A 867 26.11 53.09 -23.84
CA LEU A 867 25.98 52.64 -22.45
C LEU A 867 27.37 52.43 -21.85
N SER A 868 27.59 52.97 -20.66
CA SER A 868 28.85 52.77 -19.94
C SER A 868 29.05 51.28 -19.61
N GLN A 869 30.29 50.84 -19.40
CA GLN A 869 30.54 49.45 -18.99
C GLN A 869 29.86 49.10 -17.66
N VAL A 870 29.63 50.10 -16.78
CA VAL A 870 28.90 49.93 -15.52
C VAL A 870 27.41 49.68 -15.77
N GLU A 871 26.77 50.42 -16.68
CA GLU A 871 25.37 50.17 -17.07
C GLU A 871 25.20 48.83 -17.81
N LEU A 872 26.15 48.46 -18.68
CA LEU A 872 26.15 47.16 -19.34
C LEU A 872 26.28 46.02 -18.32
N TYR A 873 27.19 46.14 -17.34
CA TYR A 873 27.37 45.18 -16.26
C TYR A 873 26.12 45.06 -15.37
N HIS A 874 25.49 46.19 -15.00
CA HIS A 874 24.25 46.19 -14.21
C HIS A 874 23.02 45.63 -14.95
N ARG A 875 23.04 45.58 -16.30
CA ARG A 875 22.04 44.84 -17.06
C ARG A 875 22.35 43.35 -17.02
N TYR A 876 23.49 42.94 -17.58
CA TYR A 876 24.04 41.58 -17.47
C TYR A 876 25.57 41.64 -17.63
N PRO A 877 26.37 41.07 -16.71
CA PRO A 877 27.83 41.01 -16.83
C PRO A 877 28.35 40.58 -18.21
N VAL A 878 27.70 39.62 -18.89
CA VAL A 878 28.08 39.17 -20.24
C VAL A 878 28.04 40.27 -21.32
N CYS A 879 27.28 41.36 -21.11
CA CYS A 879 27.28 42.51 -22.02
C CYS A 879 28.60 43.30 -22.01
N THR A 880 29.46 43.11 -21.00
CA THR A 880 30.81 43.70 -20.96
C THR A 880 31.87 42.85 -21.65
N LEU A 881 31.55 41.60 -22.01
CA LEU A 881 32.46 40.66 -22.64
C LEU A 881 32.86 41.13 -24.05
N ARG A 882 34.17 41.30 -24.26
CA ARG A 882 34.77 41.56 -25.58
C ARG A 882 35.52 40.33 -26.07
N LEU A 883 35.42 40.09 -27.37
CA LEU A 883 35.95 38.93 -28.09
C LEU A 883 36.77 39.44 -29.29
N GLY A 884 37.75 38.65 -29.71
CA GLY A 884 38.79 39.08 -30.65
C GLY A 884 39.92 39.85 -29.97
N GLN A 885 41.10 39.87 -30.60
CA GLN A 885 42.29 40.58 -30.08
C GLN A 885 42.14 42.11 -30.16
N ASP A 886 41.33 42.60 -31.10
CA ASP A 886 40.84 43.98 -31.20
C ASP A 886 39.71 44.31 -30.20
N GLY A 887 39.11 43.28 -29.57
CA GLY A 887 37.92 43.39 -28.73
C GLY A 887 36.67 43.89 -29.47
N SER A 888 36.60 43.76 -30.80
CA SER A 888 35.50 44.31 -31.60
C SER A 888 34.23 43.44 -31.60
N PHE A 889 34.33 42.17 -31.21
CA PHE A 889 33.19 41.27 -31.13
C PHE A 889 32.61 41.22 -29.71
N ARG A 890 31.30 41.05 -29.60
CA ARG A 890 30.53 41.02 -28.35
C ARG A 890 29.70 39.74 -28.25
N VAL A 891 29.19 39.41 -27.07
CA VAL A 891 28.35 38.21 -26.85
C VAL A 891 27.12 38.14 -27.79
N VAL A 892 26.58 39.29 -28.20
CA VAL A 892 25.49 39.42 -29.19
C VAL A 892 25.86 38.80 -30.54
N ASP A 893 27.11 38.96 -30.97
CA ASP A 893 27.58 38.39 -32.25
C ASP A 893 27.58 36.86 -32.21
N ILE A 894 27.98 36.26 -31.09
CA ILE A 894 28.00 34.81 -30.90
C ILE A 894 26.57 34.23 -30.85
N ALA A 895 25.61 34.99 -30.29
CA ALA A 895 24.20 34.62 -30.33
C ALA A 895 23.63 34.66 -31.77
N PHE A 896 23.93 35.69 -32.57
CA PHE A 896 23.55 35.74 -33.98
C PHE A 896 24.22 34.64 -34.83
N LEU A 897 25.51 34.35 -34.63
CA LEU A 897 26.20 33.24 -35.31
C LEU A 897 25.55 31.88 -35.00
N LYS A 898 25.08 31.68 -33.77
CA LYS A 898 24.31 30.49 -33.39
C LYS A 898 22.95 30.43 -34.11
N GLU A 899 22.16 31.51 -34.05
CA GLU A 899 20.83 31.57 -34.65
C GLU A 899 20.83 31.41 -36.18
N LEU A 900 21.82 32.01 -36.84
CA LEU A 900 22.04 31.91 -38.29
C LEU A 900 22.12 30.44 -38.78
N ILE A 901 22.70 29.56 -37.96
CA ILE A 901 22.81 28.13 -38.24
C ILE A 901 21.48 27.39 -38.00
N GLY A 902 20.56 27.97 -37.22
CA GLY A 902 19.15 27.56 -37.11
C GLY A 902 18.28 27.89 -38.33
N ALA A 903 18.75 28.67 -39.31
CA ALA A 903 17.99 28.93 -40.53
C ALA A 903 17.88 27.68 -41.42
N ARG A 904 16.65 27.25 -41.72
CA ARG A 904 16.34 26.01 -42.47
C ARG A 904 16.60 26.14 -43.97
N THR A 905 16.37 27.32 -44.55
CA THR A 905 16.56 27.59 -45.98
C THR A 905 17.85 28.37 -46.21
N GLY A 906 18.49 28.14 -47.37
CA GLY A 906 19.68 28.90 -47.76
C GLY A 906 19.38 30.39 -47.90
N GLU A 907 18.21 30.75 -48.45
CA GLU A 907 17.76 32.13 -48.65
C GLU A 907 17.63 32.91 -47.33
N ALA A 908 16.97 32.33 -46.31
CA ALA A 908 16.85 32.97 -45.00
C ALA A 908 18.22 33.14 -44.34
N ARG A 909 19.09 32.11 -44.43
CA ARG A 909 20.46 32.18 -43.91
C ARG A 909 21.29 33.26 -44.60
N THR A 910 21.24 33.38 -45.92
CA THR A 910 22.00 34.40 -46.65
C THR A 910 21.55 35.80 -46.25
N LEU A 911 20.23 36.05 -46.19
CA LEU A 911 19.71 37.37 -45.80
C LEU A 911 20.04 37.73 -44.35
N ASP A 912 19.94 36.78 -43.42
CA ASP A 912 20.32 36.98 -42.01
C ASP A 912 21.83 37.20 -41.86
N PHE A 913 22.67 36.51 -42.63
CA PHE A 913 24.12 36.75 -42.65
C PHE A 913 24.48 38.14 -43.21
N GLU A 914 23.88 38.53 -44.34
CA GLU A 914 24.12 39.85 -44.95
C GLU A 914 23.68 40.99 -44.03
N ASN A 915 22.49 40.91 -43.44
CA ASN A 915 21.97 41.94 -42.53
C ASN A 915 22.72 42.03 -41.19
N TRP A 916 23.26 40.92 -40.65
CA TRP A 916 23.94 40.92 -39.35
C TRP A 916 25.48 41.00 -39.41
N PHE A 917 26.09 40.64 -40.55
CA PHE A 917 27.54 40.51 -40.68
C PHE A 917 28.13 41.03 -42.01
N GLY A 918 27.32 41.42 -43.01
CA GLY A 918 27.81 41.80 -44.34
C GLY A 918 28.82 42.97 -44.35
N THR A 919 28.72 43.91 -43.41
CA THR A 919 29.68 45.01 -43.22
C THR A 919 30.87 44.64 -42.33
N ARG A 920 30.83 43.52 -41.61
CA ARG A 920 31.78 43.14 -40.55
C ARG A 920 32.95 42.27 -41.02
N GLY A 921 33.01 41.87 -42.29
CA GLY A 921 34.13 41.08 -42.83
C GLY A 921 34.27 39.67 -42.23
N VAL A 922 33.19 39.12 -41.69
CA VAL A 922 33.12 37.71 -41.26
C VAL A 922 32.97 36.82 -42.50
N ILE A 923 33.60 35.65 -42.49
CA ILE A 923 33.49 34.65 -43.56
C ILE A 923 32.86 33.37 -42.99
N TYR A 924 31.84 32.84 -43.65
CA TYR A 924 31.20 31.57 -43.32
C TYR A 924 31.70 30.47 -44.27
N ASN A 925 32.35 29.44 -43.72
CA ASN A 925 32.97 28.37 -44.50
C ASN A 925 32.07 27.14 -44.72
N GLY A 926 30.85 27.13 -44.19
CA GLY A 926 29.95 25.98 -44.27
C GLY A 926 30.10 25.00 -43.11
N VAL A 927 29.74 23.73 -43.36
CA VAL A 927 29.97 22.61 -42.44
C VAL A 927 31.40 22.10 -42.65
N VAL A 928 32.16 21.99 -41.57
CA VAL A 928 33.59 21.62 -41.55
C VAL A 928 33.89 20.32 -40.80
N GLU A 929 32.88 19.69 -40.21
CA GLU A 929 32.90 18.34 -39.62
C GLU A 929 31.47 17.80 -39.42
N GLU A 930 31.27 16.48 -39.53
CA GLU A 930 30.00 15.80 -39.27
C GLU A 930 30.17 14.70 -38.21
N VAL A 931 30.02 15.06 -36.93
CA VAL A 931 30.17 14.10 -35.82
C VAL A 931 28.90 13.24 -35.69
N LYS A 932 29.02 11.91 -35.67
CA LYS A 932 27.89 10.99 -35.87
C LYS A 932 27.33 10.43 -34.55
N ALA A 933 26.34 11.12 -33.99
CA ALA A 933 25.59 10.64 -32.83
C ALA A 933 24.49 9.63 -33.22
N ASP A 934 24.68 8.36 -32.85
CA ASP A 934 23.69 7.26 -32.93
C ASP A 934 23.06 7.08 -34.33
N GLY A 935 23.86 7.36 -35.37
CA GLY A 935 23.45 7.25 -36.77
C GLY A 935 22.88 8.54 -37.38
N VAL A 936 22.93 9.65 -36.66
CA VAL A 936 22.50 10.99 -37.11
C VAL A 936 23.71 11.94 -37.07
N PRO A 937 24.01 12.70 -38.14
CA PRO A 937 25.09 13.68 -38.13
C PRO A 937 24.73 14.92 -37.30
N TRP A 938 25.69 15.41 -36.54
CA TRP A 938 25.69 16.74 -35.92
C TRP A 938 26.70 17.60 -36.68
N GLU A 939 26.29 18.80 -37.07
CA GLU A 939 27.02 19.62 -38.03
C GLU A 939 27.86 20.67 -37.27
N VAL A 940 29.18 20.67 -37.50
CA VAL A 940 30.07 21.73 -37.00
C VAL A 940 30.27 22.76 -38.09
N HIS A 941 29.88 24.00 -37.82
CA HIS A 941 29.96 25.11 -38.76
C HIS A 941 31.12 26.06 -38.41
N GLU A 942 31.88 26.51 -39.40
CA GLU A 942 33.03 27.42 -39.18
C GLU A 942 32.74 28.86 -39.64
N PHE A 943 33.06 29.81 -38.76
CA PHE A 943 33.10 31.23 -39.05
C PHE A 943 34.49 31.81 -38.74
N LEU A 944 35.10 32.44 -39.74
CA LEU A 944 36.33 33.20 -39.60
C LEU A 944 35.98 34.67 -39.35
N LEU A 945 36.42 35.22 -38.22
CA LEU A 945 36.30 36.65 -37.94
C LEU A 945 37.43 37.42 -38.66
N PRO A 946 37.30 38.75 -38.84
CA PRO A 946 38.34 39.58 -39.42
C PRO A 946 39.74 39.35 -38.84
N THR A 947 40.76 39.58 -39.68
CA THR A 947 42.18 39.45 -39.29
C THR A 947 42.58 40.29 -38.08
N ALA A 948 41.90 41.41 -37.82
CA ALA A 948 42.09 42.23 -36.61
C ALA A 948 41.60 41.54 -35.33
N ALA A 949 40.53 40.74 -35.40
CA ALA A 949 40.04 39.94 -34.28
C ALA A 949 40.83 38.63 -34.10
N ASN A 950 41.49 38.14 -35.16
CA ASN A 950 42.31 36.92 -35.18
C ASN A 950 41.63 35.71 -34.48
N THR A 951 40.33 35.51 -34.73
CA THR A 951 39.49 34.53 -34.01
C THR A 951 38.70 33.65 -34.99
N THR A 952 38.55 32.37 -34.65
CA THR A 952 37.67 31.42 -35.36
C THR A 952 36.58 30.94 -34.41
N VAL A 953 35.32 30.98 -34.86
CA VAL A 953 34.15 30.51 -34.10
C VAL A 953 33.62 29.23 -34.75
N PHE A 954 33.51 28.15 -33.96
CA PHE A 954 32.85 26.91 -34.38
C PHE A 954 31.47 26.78 -33.72
N VAL A 955 30.42 26.67 -34.52
CA VAL A 955 29.03 26.49 -34.05
C VAL A 955 28.63 25.02 -34.21
N LEU A 956 28.33 24.33 -33.09
CA LEU A 956 27.81 22.96 -33.13
C LEU A 956 26.28 22.95 -33.22
N ASN A 957 25.75 22.28 -34.25
CA ASN A 957 24.33 22.21 -34.56
C ASN A 957 23.79 20.77 -34.43
N ASN A 958 22.66 20.63 -33.72
CA ASN A 958 21.84 19.43 -33.79
C ASN A 958 20.37 19.79 -34.01
N ARG A 959 19.89 19.56 -35.24
CA ARG A 959 18.51 19.81 -35.68
C ARG A 959 17.53 18.64 -35.47
N TYR A 960 17.99 17.51 -34.92
CA TYR A 960 17.22 16.27 -34.89
C TYR A 960 16.74 15.92 -33.48
N ALA A 961 15.42 15.92 -33.28
CA ALA A 961 14.81 15.56 -31.99
C ALA A 961 15.18 14.16 -31.50
N MET A 962 15.31 13.18 -32.40
CA MET A 962 15.71 11.82 -32.04
C MET A 962 17.09 11.78 -31.37
N SER A 963 18.09 12.45 -31.93
CA SER A 963 19.46 12.44 -31.38
C SER A 963 19.62 13.33 -30.15
N SER A 964 18.82 14.41 -30.00
CA SER A 964 18.79 15.14 -28.73
C SER A 964 18.11 14.35 -27.61
N ILE A 965 17.01 13.63 -27.89
CA ILE A 965 16.33 12.79 -26.89
C ILE A 965 17.18 11.58 -26.48
N VAL A 966 17.85 10.90 -27.42
CA VAL A 966 18.84 9.86 -27.08
C VAL A 966 20.05 10.49 -26.37
N GLY A 967 20.50 11.67 -26.81
CA GLY A 967 21.58 12.44 -26.17
C GLY A 967 21.31 12.86 -24.72
N MET A 968 20.06 12.85 -24.25
CA MET A 968 19.74 13.00 -22.82
C MET A 968 20.35 11.88 -21.95
N VAL A 969 20.84 10.78 -22.52
CA VAL A 969 21.69 9.79 -21.83
C VAL A 969 22.95 10.40 -21.18
N GLY A 970 23.37 11.59 -21.61
CA GLY A 970 24.41 12.37 -20.92
C GLY A 970 24.01 12.79 -19.49
N TRP A 971 22.72 13.05 -19.24
CA TRP A 971 22.20 13.63 -17.99
C TRP A 971 21.04 12.85 -17.35
N VAL A 972 20.61 11.72 -17.92
CA VAL A 972 19.45 10.92 -17.46
C VAL A 972 19.54 10.56 -15.97
N ASP A 973 20.72 10.17 -15.51
CA ASP A 973 21.03 9.80 -14.12
C ASP A 973 21.02 11.02 -13.18
N ALA A 974 21.44 12.19 -13.66
CA ALA A 974 21.30 13.47 -12.93
C ALA A 974 19.85 13.97 -12.87
N VAL A 975 19.04 13.74 -13.92
CA VAL A 975 17.59 14.01 -13.90
C VAL A 975 16.90 13.04 -12.93
N ALA A 976 17.27 11.76 -12.94
CA ALA A 976 16.74 10.75 -12.02
C ALA A 976 17.04 11.06 -10.55
N LEU A 977 18.24 11.56 -10.24
CA LEU A 977 18.65 11.91 -8.88
C LEU A 977 18.09 13.25 -8.38
N SER A 978 17.52 14.09 -9.26
CA SER A 978 17.04 15.43 -8.93
C SER A 978 16.04 15.54 -7.74
N PRO A 979 15.17 14.55 -7.44
CA PRO A 979 14.29 14.62 -6.26
C PRO A 979 15.03 14.52 -4.91
N LEU A 980 16.29 14.06 -4.93
CA LEU A 980 17.12 13.88 -3.74
C LEU A 980 18.36 14.80 -3.72
N SER A 981 18.77 15.37 -4.86
CA SER A 981 19.94 16.27 -4.94
C SER A 981 19.78 17.56 -4.12
N ILE A 982 18.53 17.98 -3.83
CA ILE A 982 18.23 19.11 -2.94
C ILE A 982 18.74 18.86 -1.50
N PHE A 983 18.92 17.60 -1.11
CA PHE A 983 19.39 17.19 0.23
C PHE A 983 20.78 16.54 0.19
N MET A 984 21.63 16.92 -0.76
CA MET A 984 23.01 16.42 -0.91
C MET A 984 23.97 17.53 -1.37
N PRO A 985 25.22 17.57 -0.87
CA PRO A 985 26.25 18.44 -1.43
C PRO A 985 26.57 18.03 -2.88
N TYR A 986 26.86 19.00 -3.76
CA TYR A 986 27.11 18.73 -5.19
C TYR A 986 28.25 17.69 -5.42
N ASP A 987 29.29 17.67 -4.57
CA ASP A 987 30.38 16.68 -4.64
C ASP A 987 29.87 15.22 -4.48
N TRP A 988 28.80 15.05 -3.71
CA TRP A 988 28.15 13.76 -3.47
C TRP A 988 27.15 13.45 -4.59
N VAL A 989 26.46 14.47 -5.13
CA VAL A 989 25.59 14.32 -6.32
C VAL A 989 26.41 13.81 -7.51
N ASP A 990 27.54 14.45 -7.83
CA ASP A 990 28.49 14.01 -8.87
C ASP A 990 29.00 12.57 -8.61
N SER A 991 29.34 12.26 -7.36
CA SER A 991 29.75 10.90 -6.97
C SER A 991 28.65 9.86 -7.21
N MET A 992 27.39 10.18 -6.90
CA MET A 992 26.25 9.27 -7.07
C MET A 992 25.82 9.15 -8.54
N VAL A 993 25.75 10.26 -9.30
CA VAL A 993 25.47 10.26 -10.74
C VAL A 993 26.51 9.40 -11.48
N TYR A 994 27.80 9.53 -11.12
CA TYR A 994 28.84 8.67 -11.69
C TYR A 994 28.65 7.17 -11.39
N ILE A 995 28.05 6.80 -10.24
CA ILE A 995 27.74 5.40 -9.92
C ILE A 995 26.49 4.94 -10.70
N MET A 996 25.43 5.74 -10.73
CA MET A 996 24.19 5.46 -11.47
C MET A 996 24.44 5.26 -12.97
N ALA A 997 25.31 6.10 -13.55
CA ALA A 997 25.80 6.03 -14.93
C ALA A 997 26.58 4.75 -15.30
N PHE A 998 26.56 3.68 -14.50
CA PHE A 998 27.07 2.37 -14.95
C PHE A 998 26.26 1.83 -16.14
N ALA A 999 24.94 2.04 -16.17
CA ALA A 999 24.08 1.60 -17.26
C ALA A 999 24.46 2.28 -18.60
N THR A 1000 24.74 3.59 -18.57
CA THR A 1000 25.15 4.35 -19.76
C THR A 1000 26.55 3.96 -20.25
N ARG A 1001 27.37 3.32 -19.40
CA ARG A 1001 28.72 2.81 -19.73
C ARG A 1001 28.70 1.37 -20.27
N LEU A 1002 27.64 0.60 -20.03
CA LEU A 1002 27.44 -0.78 -20.54
C LEU A 1002 26.90 -0.83 -21.98
N ILE A 1003 26.29 0.25 -22.47
CA ILE A 1003 25.80 0.36 -23.86
C ILE A 1003 26.74 1.30 -24.64
N PRO A 1004 27.13 0.95 -25.89
CA PRO A 1004 27.98 1.79 -26.72
C PRO A 1004 27.19 2.93 -27.39
N PHE A 1005 26.64 3.86 -26.58
CA PHE A 1005 26.04 5.10 -27.07
C PHE A 1005 27.10 5.98 -27.74
N ALA A 1006 26.77 6.59 -28.89
CA ALA A 1006 27.69 7.51 -29.55
C ALA A 1006 27.99 8.77 -28.72
N ALA A 1007 27.03 9.20 -27.89
CA ALA A 1007 27.19 10.26 -26.90
C ALA A 1007 28.41 10.10 -25.97
N ARG A 1008 28.95 8.89 -25.81
CA ARG A 1008 30.18 8.61 -25.06
C ARG A 1008 31.44 9.09 -25.77
N PHE A 1009 31.53 8.86 -27.08
CA PHE A 1009 32.69 9.22 -27.92
C PHE A 1009 32.60 10.66 -28.41
N LEU A 1010 31.38 11.18 -28.58
CA LEU A 1010 31.08 12.55 -29.00
C LEU A 1010 31.87 13.65 -28.26
N VAL A 1011 32.13 13.49 -26.95
CA VAL A 1011 32.94 14.46 -26.19
C VAL A 1011 34.41 14.38 -26.58
N ASP A 1012 34.95 13.16 -26.68
CA ASP A 1012 36.35 12.90 -27.04
C ASP A 1012 36.61 13.31 -28.50
N ASP A 1013 35.70 12.99 -29.43
CA ASP A 1013 35.74 13.39 -30.84
C ASP A 1013 35.77 14.92 -31.00
N LEU A 1014 34.86 15.64 -30.31
CA LEU A 1014 34.81 17.12 -30.33
C LEU A 1014 36.03 17.75 -29.64
N SER A 1015 36.55 17.09 -28.60
CA SER A 1015 37.74 17.52 -27.85
C SER A 1015 39.00 17.42 -28.71
N GLU A 1016 39.21 16.28 -29.38
CA GLU A 1016 40.31 16.09 -30.34
C GLU A 1016 40.16 17.07 -31.52
N TYR A 1017 38.97 17.25 -32.08
CA TYR A 1017 38.72 18.20 -33.16
C TYR A 1017 39.09 19.64 -32.76
N ALA A 1018 38.58 20.14 -31.64
CA ALA A 1018 38.84 21.51 -31.18
C ALA A 1018 40.34 21.73 -30.89
N HIS A 1019 40.98 20.76 -30.24
CA HIS A 1019 42.42 20.78 -29.95
C HIS A 1019 43.28 20.69 -31.21
N MET A 1020 42.87 19.91 -32.22
CA MET A 1020 43.54 19.82 -33.53
C MET A 1020 43.40 21.13 -34.30
N ARG A 1021 42.18 21.69 -34.40
CA ARG A 1021 41.93 22.97 -35.09
C ARG A 1021 42.71 24.11 -34.46
N ARG A 1022 42.76 24.19 -33.13
CA ARG A 1022 43.57 25.19 -32.39
C ARG A 1022 45.09 25.06 -32.59
N ARG A 1023 45.60 23.90 -33.03
CA ARG A 1023 47.01 23.74 -33.42
C ARG A 1023 47.28 24.10 -34.88
N GLN A 1024 46.28 23.92 -35.75
CA GLN A 1024 46.36 24.24 -37.19
C GLN A 1024 46.16 25.73 -37.46
N LEU A 1025 45.09 26.29 -36.89
CA LEU A 1025 44.71 27.68 -37.00
C LEU A 1025 45.52 28.50 -35.99
N LYS A 1026 46.17 29.57 -36.46
CA LYS A 1026 46.92 30.52 -35.61
C LYS A 1026 46.01 31.61 -35.01
N THR A 1027 44.70 31.37 -35.02
CA THR A 1027 43.66 32.21 -34.45
C THR A 1027 43.30 31.72 -33.04
N ASP A 1028 42.75 32.61 -32.23
CA ASP A 1028 42.04 32.20 -31.01
C ASP A 1028 40.76 31.42 -31.40
N VAL A 1029 40.53 30.27 -30.78
CA VAL A 1029 39.36 29.41 -31.08
C VAL A 1029 38.29 29.57 -30.01
N VAL A 1030 37.06 29.81 -30.44
CA VAL A 1030 35.86 29.86 -29.59
C VAL A 1030 34.83 28.83 -30.08
N LEU A 1031 34.30 28.03 -29.18
CA LEU A 1031 33.25 27.06 -29.43
C LEU A 1031 31.88 27.66 -29.00
N THR A 1032 30.82 27.38 -29.75
CA THR A 1032 29.45 27.81 -29.39
C THR A 1032 28.39 26.80 -29.80
N GLY A 1033 27.27 26.79 -29.08
CA GLY A 1033 26.17 25.87 -29.29
C GLY A 1033 25.00 26.13 -28.34
N GLY A 1034 24.09 25.17 -28.25
CA GLY A 1034 22.97 25.24 -27.31
C GLY A 1034 22.20 23.94 -27.23
N GLY A 1035 21.19 23.91 -26.36
CA GLY A 1035 20.43 22.70 -26.08
C GLY A 1035 21.33 21.58 -25.55
N VAL A 1036 21.01 20.34 -25.92
CA VAL A 1036 21.82 19.15 -25.60
C VAL A 1036 23.22 19.25 -26.24
N ALA A 1037 23.32 19.84 -27.44
CA ALA A 1037 24.59 19.95 -28.15
C ALA A 1037 25.59 20.87 -27.44
N GLY A 1038 25.14 22.01 -26.91
CA GLY A 1038 26.00 22.89 -26.09
C GLY A 1038 26.46 22.25 -24.78
N GLY A 1039 25.70 21.30 -24.21
CA GLY A 1039 26.13 20.52 -23.05
C GLY A 1039 27.35 19.63 -23.35
N PHE A 1040 27.29 18.84 -24.43
CA PHE A 1040 28.44 18.02 -24.87
C PHE A 1040 29.63 18.87 -25.32
N LEU A 1041 29.37 19.98 -26.03
CA LEU A 1041 30.40 20.93 -26.44
C LEU A 1041 31.12 21.55 -25.24
N SER A 1042 30.41 21.84 -24.15
CA SER A 1042 31.01 22.35 -22.91
C SER A 1042 31.97 21.36 -22.28
N ALA A 1043 31.67 20.06 -22.29
CA ALA A 1043 32.58 19.04 -21.79
C ALA A 1043 33.85 18.93 -22.66
N ALA A 1044 33.68 18.92 -23.98
CA ALA A 1044 34.78 18.89 -24.94
C ALA A 1044 35.66 20.15 -24.85
N ALA A 1045 35.05 21.32 -24.61
CA ALA A 1045 35.74 22.59 -24.42
C ALA A 1045 36.72 22.57 -23.24
N VAL A 1046 36.30 22.02 -22.09
CA VAL A 1046 37.15 21.88 -20.90
C VAL A 1046 38.31 20.93 -21.17
N GLN A 1047 38.04 19.75 -21.74
CA GLN A 1047 39.09 18.79 -22.09
C GLN A 1047 40.12 19.39 -23.07
N ALA A 1048 39.65 20.08 -24.12
CA ALA A 1048 40.48 20.77 -25.10
C ALA A 1048 41.04 22.12 -24.61
N LYS A 1049 40.78 22.51 -23.35
CA LYS A 1049 41.17 23.78 -22.72
C LYS A 1049 40.87 25.03 -23.55
N THR A 1050 39.75 25.00 -24.27
CA THR A 1050 39.37 25.96 -25.31
C THR A 1050 38.05 26.64 -24.93
N ARG A 1051 37.93 27.95 -25.15
CA ARG A 1051 36.78 28.74 -24.66
C ARG A 1051 35.48 28.31 -25.34
N ALA A 1052 34.42 28.10 -24.57
CA ALA A 1052 33.07 27.87 -25.04
C ALA A 1052 32.08 28.90 -24.48
N ILE A 1053 31.18 29.37 -25.33
CA ILE A 1053 30.01 30.17 -24.95
C ILE A 1053 28.77 29.42 -25.41
N VAL A 1054 27.94 28.95 -24.49
CA VAL A 1054 26.79 28.09 -24.79
C VAL A 1054 25.50 28.69 -24.26
N PHE A 1055 24.38 28.45 -24.92
CA PHE A 1055 23.10 29.07 -24.53
C PHE A 1055 21.94 28.07 -24.48
N GLY A 1056 21.22 28.05 -23.36
CA GLY A 1056 20.12 27.11 -23.12
C GLY A 1056 20.63 25.67 -23.08
N SER A 1057 21.60 25.38 -22.22
CA SER A 1057 22.30 24.08 -22.19
C SER A 1057 22.36 23.49 -20.79
N PRO A 1058 22.40 22.14 -20.67
CA PRO A 1058 22.48 21.48 -19.37
C PRO A 1058 23.87 21.65 -18.76
N GLY A 1059 23.90 21.80 -17.45
CA GLY A 1059 25.11 21.94 -16.65
C GLY A 1059 25.94 20.66 -16.56
N LEU A 1060 27.16 20.80 -16.04
CA LEU A 1060 28.13 19.70 -15.93
C LEU A 1060 28.59 19.42 -14.49
N LEU A 1061 28.24 20.25 -13.51
CA LEU A 1061 28.75 20.15 -12.13
C LEU A 1061 28.37 18.82 -11.45
N HIS A 1062 27.15 18.35 -11.65
CA HIS A 1062 26.62 17.06 -11.16
C HIS A 1062 27.02 15.88 -12.05
N CYS A 1063 27.70 16.11 -13.16
CA CYS A 1063 28.14 15.10 -14.12
C CYS A 1063 29.67 15.13 -14.36
N ALA A 1064 30.43 15.82 -13.50
CA ALA A 1064 31.82 16.18 -13.73
C ALA A 1064 32.70 14.92 -13.95
N ARG A 1065 32.58 13.92 -13.07
CA ARG A 1065 33.27 12.61 -13.22
C ARG A 1065 32.77 11.79 -14.39
N LYS A 1066 31.51 11.96 -14.82
CA LYS A 1066 30.93 11.22 -15.96
C LYS A 1066 31.54 11.71 -17.29
N PHE A 1067 31.86 13.00 -17.38
CA PHE A 1067 32.44 13.62 -18.58
C PHE A 1067 33.96 13.89 -18.52
N GLY A 1068 34.62 13.58 -17.39
CA GLY A 1068 36.06 13.83 -17.20
C GLY A 1068 36.41 15.31 -17.04
N VAL A 1069 35.47 16.11 -16.54
CA VAL A 1069 35.55 17.57 -16.41
C VAL A 1069 35.99 17.94 -14.99
N SER A 1070 36.91 18.91 -14.84
CA SER A 1070 37.24 19.51 -13.54
C SER A 1070 36.44 20.80 -13.32
N LEU A 1071 36.18 21.14 -12.05
CA LEU A 1071 35.48 22.38 -11.68
C LEU A 1071 36.25 23.62 -12.15
N GLU A 1072 37.55 23.67 -11.89
CA GLU A 1072 38.46 24.73 -12.36
C GLU A 1072 38.42 24.87 -13.89
N GLY A 1073 38.43 23.74 -14.61
CA GLY A 1073 38.37 23.75 -16.07
C GLY A 1073 37.02 24.22 -16.62
N TYR A 1074 35.91 23.89 -15.96
CA TYR A 1074 34.59 24.42 -16.30
C TYR A 1074 34.52 25.93 -16.09
N HIS A 1075 35.04 26.42 -14.96
CA HIS A 1075 35.13 27.84 -14.62
C HIS A 1075 36.00 28.64 -15.61
N ASP A 1076 37.19 28.13 -15.96
CA ASP A 1076 38.15 28.80 -16.84
C ASP A 1076 37.72 28.83 -18.33
N TYR A 1077 36.94 27.85 -18.78
CA TYR A 1077 36.68 27.62 -20.21
C TYR A 1077 35.22 27.66 -20.65
N VAL A 1078 34.22 27.61 -19.76
CA VAL A 1078 32.79 27.55 -20.16
C VAL A 1078 32.00 28.72 -19.59
N LEU A 1079 31.40 29.52 -20.50
CA LEU A 1079 30.41 30.55 -20.18
C LEU A 1079 29.01 30.10 -20.63
N PRO A 1080 28.16 29.58 -19.72
CA PRO A 1080 26.78 29.25 -20.05
C PRO A 1080 25.85 30.47 -19.85
N ILE A 1081 24.97 30.69 -20.82
CA ILE A 1081 24.05 31.83 -20.90
C ILE A 1081 22.62 31.28 -21.07
N ASP A 1082 21.88 31.22 -19.99
CA ASP A 1082 20.60 30.52 -19.92
C ASP A 1082 19.44 31.48 -19.62
N ALA A 1083 18.21 30.95 -19.53
CA ALA A 1083 17.01 31.74 -19.23
C ALA A 1083 16.46 31.39 -17.84
N TYR A 1084 15.86 32.35 -17.12
CA TYR A 1084 15.24 32.13 -15.80
C TYR A 1084 14.14 31.05 -15.78
N HIS A 1085 13.55 30.72 -16.94
CA HIS A 1085 12.57 29.64 -17.13
C HIS A 1085 13.01 28.62 -18.20
N GLY A 1086 14.33 28.53 -18.46
CA GLY A 1086 14.92 27.60 -19.41
C GLY A 1086 15.14 26.22 -18.79
N ALA A 1087 14.14 25.34 -18.86
CA ALA A 1087 14.09 24.06 -18.13
C ALA A 1087 15.29 23.10 -18.32
N LEU A 1088 16.17 23.32 -19.29
CA LEU A 1088 17.39 22.53 -19.49
C LEU A 1088 18.56 22.99 -18.60
N SER A 1089 18.59 24.26 -18.16
CA SER A 1089 19.68 24.84 -17.34
C SER A 1089 19.49 24.64 -15.83
N ASP A 1090 18.39 24.02 -15.41
CA ASP A 1090 18.19 23.53 -14.04
C ASP A 1090 18.69 22.06 -13.87
N ILE A 1091 19.27 21.48 -14.94
CA ILE A 1091 19.74 20.09 -14.99
C ILE A 1091 21.27 20.06 -15.02
N GLY A 1092 21.87 19.05 -14.38
CA GLY A 1092 23.32 18.82 -14.44
C GLY A 1092 24.16 19.80 -13.62
N GLY A 1093 23.60 20.91 -13.15
CA GLY A 1093 24.24 21.85 -12.23
C GLY A 1093 25.28 22.76 -12.91
N HIS A 1094 25.21 24.06 -12.61
CA HIS A 1094 26.14 25.07 -13.12
C HIS A 1094 26.92 25.71 -11.97
N ASP A 1095 28.13 26.17 -12.25
CA ASP A 1095 28.88 27.05 -11.34
C ASP A 1095 28.20 28.44 -11.32
N SER A 1096 27.66 28.79 -10.15
CA SER A 1096 26.93 30.04 -9.90
C SER A 1096 27.75 31.32 -10.08
N THR A 1097 29.08 31.22 -10.19
CA THR A 1097 29.98 32.37 -10.36
C THR A 1097 30.20 32.78 -11.81
N VAL A 1098 30.07 31.84 -12.77
CA VAL A 1098 30.27 32.09 -14.22
C VAL A 1098 28.99 31.99 -15.04
N HIS A 1099 27.96 31.31 -14.54
CA HIS A 1099 26.68 31.12 -15.25
C HIS A 1099 25.80 32.38 -15.23
N GLN A 1100 25.34 32.81 -16.41
CA GLN A 1100 24.46 33.96 -16.60
C GLN A 1100 23.03 33.50 -16.87
N ARG A 1101 22.03 34.00 -16.12
CA ARG A 1101 20.61 33.92 -16.53
C ARG A 1101 20.11 35.24 -17.11
N LEU A 1102 19.37 35.14 -18.21
CA LEU A 1102 18.59 36.19 -18.85
C LEU A 1102 17.13 36.09 -18.45
N PHE A 1103 16.48 37.23 -18.22
CA PHE A 1103 15.07 37.30 -17.86
C PHE A 1103 14.16 36.96 -19.05
N CYS A 1104 13.19 36.05 -18.83
CA CYS A 1104 12.24 35.60 -19.84
C CYS A 1104 10.85 35.41 -19.20
N ASN A 1105 9.83 36.05 -19.76
CA ASN A 1105 8.43 35.91 -19.33
C ASN A 1105 7.62 34.92 -20.19
N GLY A 1106 8.27 34.23 -21.15
CA GLY A 1106 7.63 33.30 -22.06
C GLY A 1106 7.42 31.91 -21.47
N ALA A 1107 6.80 31.02 -22.26
CA ALA A 1107 6.75 29.60 -21.92
C ALA A 1107 8.15 28.97 -21.98
N ALA A 1108 8.40 27.86 -21.28
CA ALA A 1108 9.72 27.21 -21.23
C ALA A 1108 10.30 26.88 -22.64
N LEU A 1109 9.45 26.43 -23.58
CA LEU A 1109 9.83 26.22 -24.99
C LEU A 1109 10.30 27.51 -25.68
N GLN A 1110 9.68 28.65 -25.36
CA GLN A 1110 9.98 29.98 -25.92
C GLN A 1110 11.30 30.53 -25.35
N CYS A 1111 11.51 30.39 -24.04
CA CYS A 1111 12.75 30.79 -23.35
C CYS A 1111 13.99 29.96 -23.73
N MET A 1112 13.80 28.83 -24.43
CA MET A 1112 14.88 27.97 -24.96
C MET A 1112 15.22 28.25 -26.43
N GLN A 1113 14.46 29.10 -27.13
CA GLN A 1113 14.69 29.40 -28.55
C GLN A 1113 15.94 30.23 -28.77
N GLN A 1114 16.64 30.00 -29.89
CA GLN A 1114 17.83 30.78 -30.27
C GLN A 1114 17.49 32.28 -30.42
N GLN A 1115 16.32 32.55 -31.01
CA GLN A 1115 15.69 33.86 -31.17
C GLN A 1115 15.47 34.64 -29.86
N PHE A 1116 15.20 33.95 -28.75
CA PHE A 1116 15.09 34.60 -27.44
C PHE A 1116 16.46 35.15 -27.01
N PHE A 1117 17.52 34.34 -27.10
CA PHE A 1117 18.87 34.73 -26.65
C PHE A 1117 19.43 35.89 -27.48
N SER A 1118 19.28 35.85 -28.81
CA SER A 1118 19.72 36.93 -29.70
C SER A 1118 18.95 38.23 -29.43
N THR A 1119 17.62 38.19 -29.38
CA THR A 1119 16.77 39.37 -29.13
C THR A 1119 17.04 39.97 -27.75
N ALA A 1120 17.11 39.14 -26.70
CA ALA A 1120 17.36 39.58 -25.34
C ALA A 1120 18.74 40.22 -25.17
N LEU A 1121 19.79 39.62 -25.73
CA LEU A 1121 21.15 40.17 -25.68
C LEU A 1121 21.28 41.44 -26.56
N LEU A 1122 20.62 41.50 -27.72
CA LEU A 1122 20.57 42.71 -28.55
C LEU A 1122 19.93 43.89 -27.80
N THR A 1123 18.79 43.67 -27.13
CA THR A 1123 18.09 44.71 -26.37
C THR A 1123 18.83 45.09 -25.08
N ALA A 1124 19.43 44.13 -24.39
CA ALA A 1124 20.15 44.38 -23.14
C ALA A 1124 21.52 45.01 -23.35
N CYS A 1125 22.34 44.47 -24.26
CA CYS A 1125 23.70 44.94 -24.50
C CYS A 1125 23.80 46.08 -25.53
N GLY A 1126 22.72 46.36 -26.27
CA GLY A 1126 22.68 47.36 -27.35
C GLY A 1126 23.47 46.92 -28.59
N ASP A 1127 23.41 47.72 -29.66
CA ASP A 1127 24.22 47.47 -30.85
C ASP A 1127 24.80 48.72 -31.51
N THR A 1128 26.12 48.68 -31.71
CA THR A 1128 26.90 49.72 -32.39
C THR A 1128 26.69 49.72 -33.90
N GLU A 1129 26.29 48.60 -34.49
CA GLU A 1129 26.18 48.43 -35.95
C GLU A 1129 24.75 48.71 -36.48
N GLY A 1130 23.82 49.10 -35.60
CA GLY A 1130 22.42 49.39 -35.97
C GLY A 1130 21.62 48.15 -36.39
N ARG A 1131 22.09 46.93 -36.12
CA ARG A 1131 21.44 45.69 -36.54
C ARG A 1131 20.09 45.51 -35.86
N ARG A 1132 19.18 44.85 -36.57
CA ARG A 1132 17.79 44.68 -36.14
C ARG A 1132 17.36 43.23 -36.25
N HIS A 1133 16.42 42.90 -35.39
CA HIS A 1133 15.82 41.59 -35.25
C HIS A 1133 14.30 41.71 -35.35
N VAL A 1134 13.64 40.72 -35.94
CA VAL A 1134 12.17 40.61 -35.92
C VAL A 1134 11.68 40.61 -34.46
N PRO A 1135 10.70 41.46 -34.07
CA PRO A 1135 10.23 41.50 -32.69
C PRO A 1135 9.65 40.14 -32.28
N PHE A 1136 10.10 39.65 -31.13
CA PHE A 1136 9.67 38.38 -30.54
C PHE A 1136 8.22 38.50 -30.06
N ALA A 1137 7.35 37.61 -30.52
CA ALA A 1137 5.90 37.64 -30.31
C ALA A 1137 5.43 36.70 -29.20
#